data_AF-A0A1I4HJZ9-F1
#
_entry.id   AF-A0A1I4HJZ9-F1
#
_cell.length_a   1.000
_cell.length_b   1.000
_cell.length_c   1.000
_cell.angle_alpha   90.00
_cell.angle_beta   90.00
_cell.angle_gamma   90.00
#
_symmetry.space_group_name_H-M   'P 1'
#
loop_
_entity.id
_entity.type
_entity.pdbx_description
1 polymer ?
#
loop_
_entity_poly.entity_id
_entity_poly.type
_entity_poly.pdbx_seq_one_letter_code
_entity_poly.pdbx_strand_id
1 'polypeptide(L)'
;MEQRKYFKYRINELEEVYKSGNGDIAVLEELEEELHHRSTQRARKLLNTVQKSIGNSDISTAVHTTQVHPPSVSISSGANDGVPTAPIPDPATSKQSTLNVFPEEEETIDWGVVLPESDIVPPNFDDTQKQQPPLNKPADILDTWTVLEALSPQSYKKPNDLVIGQGSVAYLKQEQEPWRRGEKSRPQANLYYMVYLGAIDVEKATQKLLTLYQDKRIERPSVRGFAALGVILLDKRGIPIPDTGLALSSFGWSYARALQGKLQELKSWEHAENKLIEGLEKYIYRQDKDGELLPFSLNQAQLIYRWILRNCEIPVEDVVEPSFAIRLYQPFNKGEPETPLLNSFYLDDLQQAKHAVQTQASGDALSLYLGVSQPKQCFDILKDKQYIEVALQPKYTPAARWPSNGRHSLVLLQQTAVNLSKIQLANGGLFSVNGPPGTGKTTLLRDVVASVLVDRAKALCAFKNTDDAFEHAGQIRLGNAFVHLYKLDESLRGHEILVASTNNKAVENVSKELPLRAQIAQDIDDIQYFKTVSDTLINGEEETWGLCAAVLGNAKNRSAFINRAWWDDDSGLRKYFLSITGQLNLEVDDDGNEIIPRVIEECDPSKSIEDARRRWGEARKSFEEALKKAQDVINQAQHAYESKVAVGKLKVEIENLLSEYESLKSEISSTEKQYVPLEKDSKEKESRVESLKIKDGDLNKVKPGFLKRLFAWSNWRAWKEEYKKLHLELSGVFEEYKMAQGRTDECRSVLSTLHYSASGIQENIKSLHAKHDALLVEIEKCSSICGNKLVTNELWVLEHAQQQVFAPNFTTEAQRLRDDVFIAAIRLHKAFIDASSKQLRQNLGAFFSCLSGKSLPEDKQALLPHL
;
A
#
# COMPACT_ATOMS: atom_id res chain seq x y z
N MET A 1 -9.40 34.35 -17.57
CA MET A 1 -9.64 34.40 -19.03
C MET A 1 -8.55 35.16 -19.80
N GLU A 2 -7.49 35.70 -19.18
CA GLU A 2 -6.56 36.64 -19.83
C GLU A 2 -5.36 36.02 -20.58
N GLN A 3 -5.39 34.72 -20.91
CA GLN A 3 -4.23 34.05 -21.56
C GLN A 3 -4.19 34.16 -23.09
N ARG A 4 -5.24 34.64 -23.75
CA ARG A 4 -5.29 34.77 -25.22
C ARG A 4 -4.76 36.13 -25.69
N LYS A 5 -3.53 36.15 -26.21
CA LYS A 5 -2.80 37.33 -26.74
C LYS A 5 -3.65 38.23 -27.64
N TYR A 6 -4.45 37.60 -28.51
CA TYR A 6 -5.25 38.28 -29.53
C TYR A 6 -6.74 38.45 -29.16
N PHE A 7 -7.16 38.12 -27.94
CA PHE A 7 -8.57 38.16 -27.53
C PHE A 7 -9.22 39.55 -27.66
N LYS A 8 -8.48 40.62 -27.33
CA LYS A 8 -8.98 42.00 -27.42
C LYS A 8 -8.98 42.55 -28.87
N TYR A 9 -8.34 41.86 -29.81
CA TYR A 9 -8.22 42.31 -31.20
C TYR A 9 -9.54 42.10 -31.98
N ARG A 10 -9.82 43.04 -32.86
CA ARG A 10 -10.90 43.00 -33.86
C ARG A 10 -10.41 42.29 -35.12
N ILE A 11 -11.35 41.83 -35.96
CA ILE A 11 -10.98 40.99 -37.10
C ILE A 11 -10.06 41.69 -38.12
N ASN A 12 -10.19 43.01 -38.29
CA ASN A 12 -9.31 43.80 -39.14
C ASN A 12 -7.87 43.85 -38.60
N GLU A 13 -7.72 43.90 -37.27
CA GLU A 13 -6.42 43.94 -36.61
C GLU A 13 -5.75 42.55 -36.68
N LEU A 14 -6.52 41.45 -36.65
CA LEU A 14 -6.01 40.11 -36.97
C LEU A 14 -5.57 39.98 -38.44
N GLU A 15 -6.28 40.60 -39.38
CA GLU A 15 -5.85 40.68 -40.79
C GLU A 15 -4.56 41.49 -40.98
N GLU A 16 -4.31 42.50 -40.14
CA GLU A 16 -3.05 43.27 -40.12
C GLU A 16 -1.90 42.51 -39.47
N VAL A 17 -2.14 41.79 -38.36
CA VAL A 17 -1.17 40.85 -37.77
C VAL A 17 -0.78 39.76 -38.77
N TYR A 18 -1.75 39.19 -39.51
CA TYR A 18 -1.49 38.22 -40.57
C TYR A 18 -0.60 38.79 -41.71
N LYS A 19 -0.87 40.02 -42.16
CA LYS A 19 -0.08 40.69 -43.20
C LYS A 19 1.32 41.09 -42.73
N SER A 20 1.45 41.54 -41.49
CA SER A 20 2.73 42.00 -40.91
C SER A 20 3.61 40.85 -40.42
N GLY A 21 3.02 39.70 -40.05
CA GLY A 21 3.75 38.48 -39.67
C GLY A 21 4.54 37.84 -40.82
N ASN A 22 4.29 38.24 -42.07
CA ASN A 22 5.12 37.93 -43.25
C ASN A 22 5.50 36.44 -43.43
N GLY A 23 4.60 35.53 -43.03
CA GLY A 23 4.82 34.07 -43.10
C GLY A 23 5.48 33.43 -41.88
N ASP A 24 5.67 34.15 -40.77
CA ASP A 24 6.15 33.56 -39.51
C ASP A 24 5.13 32.56 -38.95
N ILE A 25 5.50 31.27 -38.97
CA ILE A 25 4.68 30.14 -38.52
C ILE A 25 4.18 30.34 -37.09
N ALA A 26 5.00 30.92 -36.18
CA ALA A 26 4.56 31.15 -34.80
C ALA A 26 3.41 32.17 -34.72
N VAL A 27 3.44 33.22 -35.56
CA VAL A 27 2.35 34.20 -35.65
C VAL A 27 1.13 33.59 -36.34
N LEU A 28 1.32 32.71 -37.31
CA LEU A 28 0.24 31.99 -37.99
C LEU A 28 -0.49 31.01 -37.04
N GLU A 29 0.22 30.25 -36.21
CA GLU A 29 -0.39 29.33 -35.23
C GLU A 29 -1.15 30.09 -34.13
N GLU A 30 -0.58 31.18 -33.58
CA GLU A 30 -1.29 32.03 -32.61
C GLU A 30 -2.56 32.68 -33.21
N LEU A 31 -2.52 33.04 -34.51
CA LEU A 31 -3.70 33.53 -35.23
C LEU A 31 -4.73 32.42 -35.48
N GLU A 32 -4.29 31.21 -35.84
CA GLU A 32 -5.17 30.06 -36.05
C GLU A 32 -5.97 29.73 -34.78
N GLU A 33 -5.29 29.66 -33.63
CA GLU A 33 -5.90 29.40 -32.33
C GLU A 33 -6.93 30.47 -31.93
N GLU A 34 -6.61 31.76 -32.09
CA GLU A 34 -7.58 32.83 -31.82
C GLU A 34 -8.76 32.78 -32.80
N LEU A 35 -8.52 32.50 -34.09
CA LEU A 35 -9.56 32.48 -35.12
C LEU A 35 -10.52 31.28 -34.96
N HIS A 36 -10.07 30.15 -34.40
CA HIS A 36 -10.95 29.06 -34.00
C HIS A 36 -12.01 29.47 -32.97
N HIS A 37 -11.74 30.51 -32.17
CA HIS A 37 -12.70 31.06 -31.21
C HIS A 37 -13.63 32.14 -31.79
N ARG A 38 -13.55 32.47 -33.09
CA ARG A 38 -14.34 33.53 -33.74
C ARG A 38 -15.37 32.95 -34.71
N SER A 39 -16.64 33.30 -34.51
CA SER A 39 -17.77 32.74 -35.27
C SER A 39 -18.11 33.47 -36.58
N THR A 40 -17.48 34.61 -36.89
CA THR A 40 -17.85 35.44 -38.05
C THR A 40 -17.35 34.86 -39.38
N GLN A 41 -18.09 35.11 -40.46
CA GLN A 41 -17.73 34.63 -41.81
C GLN A 41 -16.35 35.16 -42.26
N ARG A 42 -16.00 36.38 -41.86
CA ARG A 42 -14.69 36.99 -42.15
C ARG A 42 -13.56 36.31 -41.38
N ALA A 43 -13.79 35.92 -40.12
CA ALA A 43 -12.83 35.12 -39.36
C ALA A 43 -12.57 33.75 -39.97
N ARG A 44 -13.62 33.03 -40.39
CA ARG A 44 -13.47 31.73 -41.09
C ARG A 44 -12.69 31.86 -42.40
N LYS A 45 -12.85 32.95 -43.14
CA LYS A 45 -12.08 33.22 -44.35
C LYS A 45 -10.60 33.47 -44.06
N LEU A 46 -10.29 34.22 -42.98
CA LEU A 46 -8.91 34.41 -42.54
C LEU A 46 -8.29 33.10 -42.02
N LEU A 47 -9.02 32.31 -41.23
CA LEU A 47 -8.61 30.99 -40.72
C LEU A 47 -8.18 30.06 -41.87
N ASN A 48 -9.03 29.91 -42.89
CA ASN A 48 -8.72 29.12 -44.09
C ASN A 48 -7.52 29.66 -44.89
N THR A 49 -7.15 30.93 -44.71
CA THR A 49 -6.00 31.55 -45.38
C THR A 49 -4.72 31.34 -44.57
N VAL A 50 -4.79 31.49 -43.24
CA VAL A 50 -3.73 31.15 -42.28
C VAL A 50 -3.35 29.68 -42.41
N GLN A 51 -4.33 28.75 -42.38
CA GLN A 51 -4.12 27.31 -42.54
C GLN A 51 -3.44 26.94 -43.87
N LYS A 52 -3.80 27.63 -44.96
CA LYS A 52 -3.13 27.44 -46.26
C LYS A 52 -1.70 27.98 -46.28
N SER A 53 -1.41 29.02 -45.52
CA SER A 53 -0.05 29.55 -45.40
C SER A 53 0.84 28.64 -44.57
N ILE A 54 0.32 28.07 -43.48
CA ILE A 54 1.00 27.03 -42.70
C ILE A 54 1.30 25.82 -43.61
N GLY A 55 0.28 25.26 -44.28
CA GLY A 55 0.46 24.10 -45.16
C GLY A 55 1.29 24.34 -46.44
N ASN A 56 1.46 25.58 -46.89
CA ASN A 56 2.35 25.91 -48.01
C ASN A 56 3.81 26.11 -47.59
N SER A 57 4.08 26.52 -46.34
CA SER A 57 5.46 26.67 -45.86
C SER A 57 6.20 25.33 -45.81
N ASP A 58 5.51 24.22 -45.52
CA ASP A 58 6.06 22.85 -45.52
C ASP A 58 6.50 22.36 -46.93
N ILE A 59 5.98 22.96 -48.00
CA ILE A 59 6.27 22.55 -49.38
C ILE A 59 7.46 23.34 -49.96
N SER A 60 7.72 24.54 -49.46
CA SER A 60 8.66 25.50 -50.06
C SER A 60 10.16 25.21 -49.84
N THR A 61 10.51 24.21 -49.02
CA THR A 61 11.90 23.78 -48.75
C THR A 61 12.33 22.55 -49.53
N ALA A 62 11.48 21.99 -50.40
CA ALA A 62 11.82 20.87 -51.28
C ALA A 62 11.66 21.24 -52.77
N VAL A 63 12.49 20.60 -53.61
CA VAL A 63 12.38 20.58 -55.08
C VAL A 63 12.77 21.88 -55.82
N HIS A 64 14.08 22.18 -55.84
CA HIS A 64 14.68 22.69 -57.08
C HIS A 64 15.00 21.50 -57.99
N THR A 65 14.16 21.27 -59.01
CA THR A 65 14.51 20.34 -60.10
C THR A 65 14.13 20.95 -61.43
N THR A 66 15.11 21.01 -62.32
CA THR A 66 14.96 21.47 -63.70
C THR A 66 13.97 20.59 -64.45
N GLN A 67 12.89 21.18 -64.98
CA GLN A 67 12.05 20.53 -65.98
C GLN A 67 12.21 21.18 -67.35
N VAL A 68 12.65 20.35 -68.30
CA VAL A 68 12.68 20.61 -69.74
C VAL A 68 11.26 20.47 -70.29
N HIS A 69 10.82 21.39 -71.13
CA HIS A 69 9.64 21.20 -71.99
C HIS A 69 9.94 21.58 -73.46
N PRO A 70 9.26 20.93 -74.43
CA PRO A 70 9.66 20.90 -75.84
C PRO A 70 9.24 22.17 -76.62
N PRO A 71 9.89 22.45 -77.76
CA PRO A 71 9.64 23.68 -78.51
C PRO A 71 8.37 23.60 -79.38
N SER A 72 7.59 24.69 -79.38
CA SER A 72 6.57 24.96 -80.39
C SER A 72 7.19 25.72 -81.58
N VAL A 73 6.72 25.39 -82.79
CA VAL A 73 7.27 25.87 -84.06
C VAL A 73 7.00 27.35 -84.30
N SER A 74 8.02 28.08 -84.73
CA SER A 74 7.90 29.28 -85.57
C SER A 74 9.07 29.34 -86.57
N ILE A 75 8.85 29.99 -87.71
CA ILE A 75 9.61 29.81 -88.97
C ILE A 75 10.55 30.99 -89.24
N SER A 76 11.59 30.77 -90.07
CA SER A 76 12.57 31.73 -90.64
C SER A 76 13.69 32.19 -89.69
N SER A 77 14.95 32.39 -90.12
CA SER A 77 15.63 32.10 -91.40
C SER A 77 17.15 32.36 -91.27
N GLY A 78 18.01 31.65 -92.01
CA GLY A 78 19.32 32.17 -92.45
C GLY A 78 20.61 31.66 -91.76
N ALA A 79 21.29 30.74 -92.45
CA ALA A 79 22.74 30.65 -92.71
C ALA A 79 23.81 30.59 -91.58
N ASN A 80 24.70 29.57 -91.71
CA ASN A 80 26.18 29.60 -91.66
C ASN A 80 26.95 30.28 -90.49
N ASP A 81 28.10 29.83 -89.98
CA ASP A 81 29.08 28.77 -90.33
C ASP A 81 29.98 28.47 -89.10
N GLY A 82 30.79 27.39 -89.14
CA GLY A 82 32.17 27.44 -88.57
C GLY A 82 32.51 26.71 -87.25
N VAL A 83 33.53 25.83 -87.32
CA VAL A 83 34.06 24.87 -86.32
C VAL A 83 35.54 24.58 -86.72
N PRO A 84 36.57 24.29 -85.86
CA PRO A 84 36.59 23.75 -84.48
C PRO A 84 37.66 24.32 -83.47
N THR A 85 37.76 23.68 -82.28
CA THR A 85 39.00 23.33 -81.49
C THR A 85 39.92 24.34 -80.76
N ALA A 86 39.93 24.26 -79.41
CA ALA A 86 41.03 23.88 -78.48
C ALA A 86 42.40 24.64 -78.43
N PRO A 87 43.28 24.50 -77.38
CA PRO A 87 43.16 23.95 -76.01
C PRO A 87 43.69 24.89 -74.87
N ILE A 88 43.81 24.32 -73.65
CA ILE A 88 44.22 24.89 -72.33
C ILE A 88 45.73 25.29 -72.27
N PRO A 89 46.16 26.25 -71.41
CA PRO A 89 46.76 25.86 -70.11
C PRO A 89 46.44 26.76 -68.89
N ASP A 90 46.32 26.10 -67.73
CA ASP A 90 46.29 26.61 -66.34
C ASP A 90 47.69 27.13 -65.87
N PRO A 91 47.93 27.61 -64.61
CA PRO A 91 47.03 27.80 -63.45
C PRO A 91 47.14 29.17 -62.71
N ALA A 92 46.17 29.51 -61.84
CA ALA A 92 46.42 30.21 -60.56
C ALA A 92 45.19 30.30 -59.60
N THR A 93 45.18 29.43 -58.58
CA THR A 93 44.67 29.68 -57.20
C THR A 93 43.37 30.48 -56.97
N SER A 94 42.29 29.77 -56.61
CA SER A 94 41.42 30.20 -55.50
C SER A 94 40.83 29.00 -54.75
N LYS A 95 40.82 29.10 -53.42
CA LYS A 95 40.59 28.01 -52.45
C LYS A 95 39.22 27.34 -52.62
N GLN A 96 39.20 26.01 -52.66
CA GLN A 96 37.97 25.22 -52.47
C GLN A 96 37.50 25.34 -51.01
N SER A 97 36.21 25.60 -50.81
CA SER A 97 35.53 25.37 -49.53
C SER A 97 35.22 23.89 -49.40
N THR A 98 35.85 23.21 -48.45
CA THR A 98 35.55 21.82 -48.11
C THR A 98 34.15 21.71 -47.51
N LEU A 99 33.25 20.98 -48.19
CA LEU A 99 32.07 20.41 -47.57
C LEU A 99 32.53 19.39 -46.51
N ASN A 100 32.01 19.51 -45.28
CA ASN A 100 32.41 18.62 -44.19
C ASN A 100 31.97 17.18 -44.44
N VAL A 101 32.95 16.29 -44.43
CA VAL A 101 32.80 14.83 -44.46
C VAL A 101 32.51 14.33 -43.03
N PHE A 102 31.71 13.28 -42.89
CA PHE A 102 31.48 12.59 -41.61
C PHE A 102 32.77 11.91 -41.13
N PRO A 103 33.07 11.88 -39.83
CA PRO A 103 34.05 10.92 -39.29
C PRO A 103 33.47 9.50 -39.44
N GLU A 104 34.19 8.61 -40.12
CA GLU A 104 33.76 7.21 -40.34
C GLU A 104 33.96 6.31 -39.10
N GLU A 105 34.54 6.85 -38.02
CA GLU A 105 34.82 6.16 -36.75
C GLU A 105 33.80 6.55 -35.66
N GLU A 106 32.57 6.04 -35.78
CA GLU A 106 31.54 6.15 -34.72
C GLU A 106 31.17 4.77 -34.19
N GLU A 107 31.42 4.54 -32.89
CA GLU A 107 31.09 3.31 -32.15
C GLU A 107 29.58 3.02 -32.20
N THR A 108 29.20 1.84 -32.70
CA THR A 108 27.85 1.28 -32.54
C THR A 108 27.77 0.46 -31.26
N ILE A 109 26.70 0.64 -30.49
CA ILE A 109 26.40 -0.19 -29.32
C ILE A 109 26.12 -1.63 -29.76
N ASP A 110 26.93 -2.58 -29.30
CA ASP A 110 26.64 -4.01 -29.41
C ASP A 110 25.71 -4.45 -28.27
N TRP A 111 24.41 -4.55 -28.58
CA TRP A 111 23.39 -4.98 -27.63
C TRP A 111 23.59 -6.40 -27.11
N GLY A 112 24.30 -7.27 -27.83
CA GLY A 112 24.64 -8.63 -27.35
C GLY A 112 25.65 -8.63 -26.21
N VAL A 113 26.46 -7.57 -26.08
CA VAL A 113 27.43 -7.40 -24.99
C VAL A 113 26.85 -6.60 -23.83
N VAL A 114 25.93 -5.66 -24.10
CA VAL A 114 25.34 -4.77 -23.09
C VAL A 114 24.21 -5.41 -22.31
N LEU A 115 23.42 -6.29 -22.94
CA LEU A 115 22.27 -6.92 -22.31
C LEU A 115 22.67 -8.24 -21.63
N PRO A 116 22.30 -8.47 -20.36
CA PRO A 116 22.73 -9.67 -19.64
C PRO A 116 22.12 -10.96 -20.20
N GLU A 117 22.97 -11.91 -20.58
CA GLU A 117 22.59 -13.28 -20.98
C GLU A 117 21.83 -13.99 -19.84
N SER A 118 20.49 -13.88 -19.84
CA SER A 118 19.63 -14.51 -18.83
C SER A 118 18.37 -15.10 -19.46
N ASP A 119 18.40 -16.43 -19.60
CA ASP A 119 17.34 -17.32 -20.08
C ASP A 119 16.70 -16.90 -21.43
N ILE A 120 17.51 -16.83 -22.47
CA ILE A 120 17.04 -16.74 -23.87
C ILE A 120 16.47 -18.11 -24.30
N VAL A 121 15.25 -18.41 -23.85
CA VAL A 121 14.39 -19.40 -24.53
C VAL A 121 13.68 -18.63 -25.65
N PRO A 122 13.98 -18.89 -26.94
CA PRO A 122 13.27 -18.23 -28.03
C PRO A 122 11.77 -18.59 -27.92
N PRO A 123 10.84 -17.62 -28.03
CA PRO A 123 9.42 -17.90 -27.98
C PRO A 123 9.04 -18.75 -29.18
N ASN A 124 8.78 -20.04 -28.93
CA ASN A 124 8.31 -20.95 -29.96
C ASN A 124 6.84 -20.66 -30.23
N PHE A 125 6.57 -19.78 -31.20
CA PHE A 125 5.21 -19.41 -31.66
C PHE A 125 4.48 -20.54 -32.42
N ASP A 126 4.91 -21.79 -32.26
CA ASP A 126 4.21 -22.97 -32.73
C ASP A 126 3.03 -23.27 -31.79
N ASP A 127 1.82 -23.00 -32.29
CA ASP A 127 0.51 -23.05 -31.60
C ASP A 127 0.06 -24.49 -31.19
N THR A 128 1.02 -25.41 -31.05
CA THR A 128 0.82 -26.87 -30.90
C THR A 128 1.42 -27.46 -29.63
N GLN A 129 2.32 -26.76 -28.94
CA GLN A 129 2.75 -27.16 -27.61
C GLN A 129 1.77 -26.66 -26.56
N LYS A 130 1.21 -27.57 -25.75
CA LYS A 130 0.42 -27.21 -24.57
C LYS A 130 1.30 -26.38 -23.65
N GLN A 131 1.10 -25.07 -23.64
CA GLN A 131 1.76 -24.15 -22.72
C GLN A 131 1.54 -24.69 -21.31
N GLN A 132 2.63 -25.01 -20.61
CA GLN A 132 2.55 -25.21 -19.17
C GLN A 132 2.00 -23.91 -18.56
N PRO A 133 1.10 -23.97 -17.57
CA PRO A 133 0.63 -22.76 -16.92
C PRO A 133 1.87 -21.99 -16.41
N PRO A 134 1.96 -20.67 -16.65
CA PRO A 134 3.14 -19.93 -16.27
C PRO A 134 3.39 -20.13 -14.77
N LEU A 135 4.60 -20.57 -14.43
CA LEU A 135 5.06 -20.44 -13.06
C LEU A 135 5.18 -18.95 -12.82
N ASN A 136 4.24 -18.38 -12.05
CA ASN A 136 4.20 -16.97 -11.67
C ASN A 136 5.38 -16.65 -10.74
N LYS A 137 6.61 -16.68 -11.27
CA LYS A 137 7.81 -16.34 -10.52
C LYS A 137 7.86 -14.82 -10.31
N PRO A 138 8.29 -14.34 -9.13
CA PRO A 138 8.44 -12.91 -8.85
C PRO A 138 9.21 -12.12 -9.91
N ALA A 139 10.32 -12.66 -10.41
CA ALA A 139 11.13 -12.02 -11.44
C ALA A 139 10.38 -11.90 -12.78
N ASP A 140 9.80 -13.02 -13.26
CA ASP A 140 9.05 -13.07 -14.52
C ASP A 140 7.83 -12.11 -14.52
N ILE A 141 7.20 -11.88 -13.36
CA ILE A 141 6.12 -10.89 -13.18
C ILE A 141 6.65 -9.46 -13.36
N LEU A 142 7.74 -9.11 -12.66
CA LEU A 142 8.34 -7.77 -12.72
C LEU A 142 8.92 -7.47 -14.11
N ASP A 143 9.54 -8.47 -14.76
CA ASP A 143 9.99 -8.38 -16.14
C ASP A 143 8.81 -8.11 -17.08
N THR A 144 7.69 -8.82 -16.91
CA THR A 144 6.47 -8.60 -17.71
C THR A 144 5.93 -7.18 -17.55
N TRP A 145 5.87 -6.64 -16.32
CA TRP A 145 5.46 -5.27 -16.08
C TRP A 145 6.44 -4.25 -16.68
N THR A 146 7.75 -4.49 -16.54
CA THR A 146 8.79 -3.63 -17.15
C THR A 146 8.63 -3.57 -18.68
N VAL A 147 8.39 -4.70 -19.35
CA VAL A 147 8.14 -4.76 -20.80
C VAL A 147 6.89 -3.98 -21.21
N LEU A 148 5.81 -4.06 -20.44
CA LEU A 148 4.56 -3.32 -20.70
C LEU A 148 4.73 -1.81 -20.53
N GLU A 149 5.40 -1.38 -19.47
CA GLU A 149 5.63 0.03 -19.16
C GLU A 149 6.67 0.67 -20.12
N ALA A 150 7.68 -0.09 -20.55
CA ALA A 150 8.67 0.36 -21.53
C ALA A 150 8.05 0.63 -22.92
N LEU A 151 6.94 -0.05 -23.25
CA LEU A 151 6.13 0.18 -24.45
C LEU A 151 4.97 1.18 -24.25
N SER A 152 4.92 1.89 -23.12
CA SER A 152 3.85 2.83 -22.76
C SER A 152 4.35 4.30 -22.69
N PRO A 153 4.60 4.96 -23.83
CA PRO A 153 5.15 6.31 -23.88
C PRO A 153 4.17 7.40 -23.45
N GLN A 154 4.70 8.50 -22.92
CA GLN A 154 3.96 9.77 -22.88
C GLN A 154 3.85 10.36 -24.30
N SER A 155 2.62 10.55 -24.77
CA SER A 155 2.34 11.04 -26.14
C SER A 155 1.79 12.47 -26.16
N TYR A 156 2.25 13.27 -27.12
CA TYR A 156 1.77 14.63 -27.40
C TYR A 156 1.28 14.76 -28.84
N LYS A 157 0.42 15.72 -29.17
CA LYS A 157 -0.10 15.90 -30.54
C LYS A 157 0.55 17.05 -31.28
N LYS A 158 0.85 18.13 -30.56
CA LYS A 158 1.59 19.31 -31.06
C LYS A 158 2.59 19.80 -30.02
N PRO A 159 3.67 20.51 -30.41
CA PRO A 159 4.67 21.04 -29.47
C PRO A 159 4.08 21.87 -28.32
N ASN A 160 2.96 22.56 -28.55
CA ASN A 160 2.30 23.38 -27.53
C ASN A 160 1.68 22.54 -26.39
N ASP A 161 1.42 21.25 -26.59
CA ASP A 161 0.91 20.35 -25.54
C ASP A 161 1.98 20.06 -24.46
N LEU A 162 3.26 20.27 -24.79
CA LEU A 162 4.42 20.08 -23.92
C LEU A 162 4.80 21.36 -23.13
N VAL A 163 4.05 22.45 -23.28
CA VAL A 163 4.35 23.73 -22.62
C VAL A 163 3.94 23.69 -21.15
N ILE A 164 4.91 23.88 -20.26
CA ILE A 164 4.71 23.90 -18.81
C ILE A 164 4.56 25.35 -18.31
N GLY A 165 3.51 25.60 -17.51
CA GLY A 165 3.31 26.86 -16.79
C GLY A 165 3.05 28.05 -17.70
N GLN A 166 3.95 29.05 -17.69
CA GLN A 166 3.90 30.20 -18.61
C GLN A 166 4.99 30.14 -19.71
N GLY A 167 5.46 28.94 -20.04
CA GLY A 167 6.41 28.71 -21.13
C GLY A 167 5.87 29.04 -22.52
N SER A 168 6.67 28.76 -23.55
CA SER A 168 6.23 28.83 -24.95
C SER A 168 7.11 27.98 -25.86
N VAL A 169 6.58 27.59 -27.02
CA VAL A 169 7.34 26.86 -28.05
C VAL A 169 8.37 27.79 -28.70
N ALA A 170 9.57 27.26 -28.96
CA ALA A 170 10.64 27.89 -29.71
C ALA A 170 11.03 26.98 -30.88
N TYR A 171 10.52 27.26 -32.08
CA TYR A 171 10.94 26.55 -33.28
C TYR A 171 12.41 26.83 -33.59
N LEU A 172 13.18 25.76 -33.80
CA LEU A 172 14.61 25.83 -34.03
C LEU A 172 14.90 26.00 -35.52
N LYS A 173 15.81 26.91 -35.84
CA LYS A 173 16.35 27.14 -37.18
C LYS A 173 17.86 27.27 -37.04
N GLN A 174 18.63 26.72 -37.98
CA GLN A 174 20.09 26.73 -37.93
C GLN A 174 20.63 28.17 -37.80
N GLU A 175 21.58 28.37 -36.88
CA GLU A 175 22.19 29.66 -36.55
C GLU A 175 21.20 30.75 -36.09
N GLN A 176 19.99 30.34 -35.69
CA GLN A 176 18.90 31.21 -35.27
C GLN A 176 18.25 30.73 -33.96
N GLU A 177 18.92 29.82 -33.24
CA GLU A 177 18.48 29.30 -31.95
C GLU A 177 18.29 30.42 -30.91
N PRO A 178 17.25 30.35 -30.06
CA PRO A 178 16.83 31.48 -29.21
C PRO A 178 17.89 31.90 -28.19
N TRP A 179 18.66 30.95 -27.64
CA TRP A 179 19.77 31.24 -26.73
C TRP A 179 20.95 31.94 -27.41
N ARG A 180 21.24 31.65 -28.69
CA ARG A 180 22.29 32.37 -29.47
C ARG A 180 21.97 33.84 -29.69
N ARG A 181 20.67 34.19 -29.72
CA ARG A 181 20.19 35.57 -29.82
C ARG A 181 20.23 36.34 -28.50
N GLY A 182 20.55 35.69 -27.38
CA GLY A 182 20.58 36.32 -26.07
C GLY A 182 19.19 36.77 -25.59
N GLU A 183 18.16 35.94 -25.77
CA GLU A 183 16.81 36.23 -25.27
C GLU A 183 16.82 36.61 -23.77
N LYS A 184 16.17 37.73 -23.44
CA LYS A 184 16.06 38.18 -22.05
C LYS A 184 15.02 37.36 -21.31
N SER A 185 15.38 36.88 -20.12
CA SER A 185 14.40 36.29 -19.20
C SER A 185 13.39 37.34 -18.71
N ARG A 186 12.26 36.85 -18.17
CA ARG A 186 11.25 37.68 -17.52
C ARG A 186 11.75 38.20 -16.17
N PRO A 187 11.23 39.33 -15.66
CA PRO A 187 11.54 39.80 -14.31
C PRO A 187 11.31 38.71 -13.26
N GLN A 188 12.25 38.57 -12.32
CA GLN A 188 12.23 37.59 -11.22
C GLN A 188 12.28 36.09 -11.61
N ALA A 189 12.59 35.76 -12.87
CA ALA A 189 12.71 34.38 -13.34
C ALA A 189 14.05 34.09 -14.05
N ASN A 190 14.53 32.84 -13.91
CA ASN A 190 15.47 32.21 -14.84
C ASN A 190 14.72 31.70 -16.08
N LEU A 191 15.43 31.66 -17.21
CA LEU A 191 14.97 31.10 -18.48
C LEU A 191 15.82 29.87 -18.80
N TYR A 192 15.16 28.76 -19.10
CA TYR A 192 15.75 27.51 -19.55
C TYR A 192 15.08 27.05 -20.86
N TYR A 193 15.72 26.15 -21.59
CA TYR A 193 15.18 25.58 -22.83
C TYR A 193 15.22 24.05 -22.76
N MET A 194 14.07 23.40 -22.98
CA MET A 194 13.95 21.96 -23.15
C MET A 194 13.93 21.62 -24.64
N VAL A 195 15.06 21.17 -25.19
CA VAL A 195 15.21 20.77 -26.59
C VAL A 195 14.77 19.32 -26.77
N TYR A 196 13.76 19.09 -27.60
CA TYR A 196 13.26 17.74 -27.89
C TYR A 196 14.07 17.10 -29.03
N LEU A 197 14.64 15.91 -28.79
CA LEU A 197 15.59 15.23 -29.67
C LEU A 197 14.91 14.44 -30.82
N GLY A 198 13.82 14.96 -31.36
CA GLY A 198 12.94 14.25 -32.29
C GLY A 198 11.93 13.33 -31.59
N ALA A 199 11.10 12.65 -32.38
CA ALA A 199 10.00 11.85 -31.87
C ALA A 199 9.59 10.70 -32.82
N ILE A 200 8.90 9.69 -32.30
CA ILE A 200 8.25 8.60 -33.05
C ILE A 200 6.76 8.88 -33.23
N ASP A 201 6.25 8.65 -34.43
CA ASP A 201 4.82 8.59 -34.74
C ASP A 201 4.21 7.32 -34.11
N VAL A 202 3.47 7.52 -33.01
CA VAL A 202 2.94 6.41 -32.20
C VAL A 202 1.81 5.67 -32.94
N GLU A 203 1.10 6.32 -33.86
CA GLU A 203 0.02 5.69 -34.64
C GLU A 203 0.63 4.71 -35.65
N LYS A 204 1.70 5.09 -36.37
CA LYS A 204 2.48 4.17 -37.22
C LYS A 204 3.14 3.04 -36.42
N ALA A 205 3.81 3.38 -35.33
CA ALA A 205 4.52 2.41 -34.49
C ALA A 205 3.57 1.33 -33.95
N THR A 206 2.42 1.76 -33.42
CA THR A 206 1.37 0.84 -32.94
C THR A 206 0.83 -0.04 -34.07
N GLN A 207 0.60 0.51 -35.27
CA GLN A 207 0.13 -0.29 -36.43
C GLN A 207 1.15 -1.35 -36.86
N LYS A 208 2.46 -1.02 -36.88
CA LYS A 208 3.53 -1.98 -37.19
C LYS A 208 3.59 -3.10 -36.13
N LEU A 209 3.56 -2.76 -34.84
CA LEU A 209 3.57 -3.75 -33.75
C LEU A 209 2.33 -4.67 -33.78
N LEU A 210 1.11 -4.13 -33.94
CA LEU A 210 -0.12 -4.92 -34.02
C LEU A 210 -0.15 -5.84 -35.26
N THR A 211 0.53 -5.46 -36.35
CA THR A 211 0.69 -6.28 -37.55
C THR A 211 1.62 -7.48 -37.28
N LEU A 212 2.73 -7.25 -36.56
CA LEU A 212 3.70 -8.29 -36.22
C LEU A 212 3.14 -9.31 -35.21
N TYR A 213 2.50 -8.85 -34.14
CA TYR A 213 2.00 -9.70 -33.05
C TYR A 213 0.53 -10.15 -33.20
N GLN A 214 -0.09 -9.87 -34.35
CA GLN A 214 -1.43 -10.33 -34.76
C GLN A 214 -2.55 -10.15 -33.71
N ASP A 215 -2.76 -8.92 -33.24
CA ASP A 215 -3.86 -8.64 -32.30
C ASP A 215 -5.24 -8.81 -32.97
N LYS A 216 -6.01 -9.78 -32.45
CA LYS A 216 -7.37 -10.12 -32.92
C LYS A 216 -8.49 -9.41 -32.14
N ARG A 217 -8.16 -8.50 -31.20
CA ARG A 217 -9.16 -7.75 -30.42
C ARG A 217 -9.99 -6.81 -31.31
N ILE A 218 -11.29 -6.75 -31.00
CA ILE A 218 -12.28 -5.94 -31.72
C ILE A 218 -12.05 -4.44 -31.48
N GLU A 219 -11.69 -4.08 -30.25
CA GLU A 219 -11.28 -2.71 -29.90
C GLU A 219 -9.77 -2.56 -30.08
N ARG A 220 -9.38 -1.79 -31.09
CA ARG A 220 -7.98 -1.35 -31.28
C ARG A 220 -7.75 -0.05 -30.52
N PRO A 221 -6.69 0.08 -29.70
CA PRO A 221 -6.38 1.34 -29.04
C PRO A 221 -5.98 2.39 -30.09
N SER A 222 -6.75 3.49 -30.18
CA SER A 222 -6.48 4.60 -31.09
C SER A 222 -5.49 5.59 -30.49
N VAL A 223 -4.26 5.13 -30.24
CA VAL A 223 -3.16 6.01 -29.81
C VAL A 223 -2.76 6.90 -30.99
N ARG A 224 -2.70 8.22 -30.76
CA ARG A 224 -2.37 9.22 -31.79
C ARG A 224 -1.45 10.29 -31.25
N GLY A 225 -0.50 10.70 -32.08
CA GLY A 225 0.49 11.71 -31.75
C GLY A 225 1.90 11.13 -31.75
N PHE A 226 2.78 11.82 -31.05
CA PHE A 226 4.22 11.61 -31.07
C PHE A 226 4.74 11.28 -29.67
N ALA A 227 5.71 10.37 -29.59
CA ALA A 227 6.49 10.08 -28.39
C ALA A 227 7.90 10.62 -28.57
N ALA A 228 8.36 11.50 -27.68
CA ALA A 228 9.71 12.07 -27.78
C ALA A 228 10.79 10.99 -27.66
N LEU A 229 11.89 11.09 -28.41
CA LEU A 229 13.03 10.18 -28.27
C LEU A 229 13.90 10.50 -27.05
N GLY A 230 13.98 11.79 -26.71
CA GLY A 230 14.72 12.31 -25.57
C GLY A 230 14.57 13.82 -25.47
N VAL A 231 15.05 14.40 -24.38
CA VAL A 231 15.01 15.84 -24.11
C VAL A 231 16.31 16.29 -23.45
N ILE A 232 16.81 17.45 -23.85
CA ILE A 232 17.97 18.11 -23.23
C ILE A 232 17.54 19.44 -22.63
N LEU A 233 17.95 19.69 -21.40
CA LEU A 233 17.74 20.93 -20.68
C LEU A 233 18.96 21.84 -20.78
N LEU A 234 18.74 23.08 -21.21
CA LEU A 234 19.76 24.10 -21.40
C LEU A 234 19.50 25.31 -20.50
N ASP A 235 20.58 25.95 -20.04
CA ASP A 235 20.52 27.28 -19.41
C ASP A 235 20.15 28.40 -20.42
N LYS A 236 20.01 29.64 -19.92
CA LYS A 236 19.68 30.82 -20.75
C LYS A 236 20.69 31.12 -21.88
N ARG A 237 21.93 30.62 -21.78
CA ARG A 237 23.02 30.78 -22.77
C ARG A 237 23.05 29.61 -23.76
N GLY A 238 22.25 28.57 -23.53
CA GLY A 238 22.23 27.35 -24.33
C GLY A 238 23.24 26.30 -23.88
N ILE A 239 23.82 26.44 -22.68
CA ILE A 239 24.73 25.45 -22.11
C ILE A 239 23.90 24.28 -21.55
N PRO A 240 24.17 23.01 -21.92
CA PRO A 240 23.52 21.86 -21.30
C PRO A 240 23.81 21.78 -19.80
N ILE A 241 22.79 21.47 -19.00
CA ILE A 241 22.94 21.29 -17.54
C ILE A 241 23.57 19.91 -17.28
N PRO A 242 24.71 19.80 -16.57
CA PRO A 242 25.34 18.52 -16.24
C PRO A 242 24.45 17.61 -15.38
N ASP A 243 24.69 16.29 -15.48
CA ASP A 243 24.17 15.18 -14.67
C ASP A 243 22.63 14.97 -14.63
N THR A 244 21.85 16.03 -14.82
CA THR A 244 20.38 16.08 -14.70
C THR A 244 19.70 16.67 -15.92
N GLY A 245 20.48 17.14 -16.90
CA GLY A 245 19.96 17.83 -18.09
C GLY A 245 19.59 16.92 -19.27
N LEU A 246 19.65 15.60 -19.14
CA LEU A 246 19.26 14.65 -20.21
C LEU A 246 18.23 13.65 -19.67
N ALA A 247 17.17 13.41 -20.43
CA ALA A 247 16.29 12.26 -20.24
C ALA A 247 15.96 11.60 -21.58
N LEU A 248 15.85 10.27 -21.60
CA LEU A 248 15.58 9.46 -22.79
C LEU A 248 14.23 8.76 -22.69
N SER A 249 13.65 8.39 -23.84
CA SER A 249 12.44 7.58 -23.85
C SER A 249 12.72 6.10 -24.08
N SER A 250 12.27 5.27 -23.13
CA SER A 250 12.23 3.81 -23.19
C SER A 250 11.56 3.30 -24.46
N PHE A 251 10.53 4.02 -24.93
CA PHE A 251 9.74 3.61 -26.10
C PHE A 251 10.57 3.57 -27.38
N GLY A 252 11.56 4.46 -27.55
CA GLY A 252 12.37 4.51 -28.78
C GLY A 252 13.15 3.23 -29.01
N TRP A 253 13.89 2.81 -27.98
CA TRP A 253 14.62 1.55 -28.00
C TRP A 253 13.69 0.34 -27.97
N SER A 254 12.68 0.35 -27.10
CA SER A 254 11.74 -0.77 -26.91
C SER A 254 10.92 -1.07 -28.17
N TYR A 255 10.51 -0.03 -28.90
CA TYR A 255 9.83 -0.17 -30.19
C TYR A 255 10.71 -0.90 -31.22
N ALA A 256 11.96 -0.46 -31.38
CA ALA A 256 12.90 -1.07 -32.32
C ALA A 256 13.20 -2.54 -31.97
N ARG A 257 13.47 -2.85 -30.70
CA ARG A 257 13.62 -4.24 -30.22
C ARG A 257 12.34 -5.07 -30.49
N ALA A 258 11.18 -4.52 -30.18
CA ALA A 258 9.89 -5.20 -30.36
C ALA A 258 9.56 -5.47 -31.84
N LEU A 259 9.93 -4.59 -32.79
CA LEU A 259 9.80 -4.86 -34.24
C LEU A 259 10.66 -6.05 -34.71
N GLN A 260 11.77 -6.32 -34.04
CA GLN A 260 12.67 -7.43 -34.36
C GLN A 260 12.25 -8.76 -33.71
N GLY A 261 11.10 -8.81 -33.01
CA GLY A 261 10.68 -9.99 -32.25
C GLY A 261 11.32 -10.12 -30.85
N LYS A 262 12.17 -9.16 -30.45
CA LYS A 262 13.05 -9.25 -29.27
C LYS A 262 12.38 -8.74 -27.98
N LEU A 263 11.13 -9.11 -27.72
CA LEU A 263 10.39 -8.65 -26.52
C LEU A 263 11.11 -8.98 -25.19
N GLN A 264 11.90 -10.06 -25.17
CA GLN A 264 12.66 -10.47 -23.98
C GLN A 264 13.84 -9.54 -23.64
N GLU A 265 14.28 -8.67 -24.57
CA GLU A 265 15.32 -7.67 -24.31
C GLU A 265 14.78 -6.49 -23.49
N LEU A 266 13.49 -6.14 -23.64
CA LEU A 266 12.88 -4.93 -23.07
C LEU A 266 12.94 -4.88 -21.53
N LYS A 267 13.01 -6.04 -20.86
CA LYS A 267 13.20 -6.18 -19.41
C LYS A 267 14.51 -5.59 -18.88
N SER A 268 15.43 -5.26 -19.78
CA SER A 268 16.77 -4.72 -19.50
C SER A 268 16.91 -3.25 -19.91
N TRP A 269 15.80 -2.50 -19.99
CA TRP A 269 15.80 -1.06 -20.31
C TRP A 269 16.83 -0.27 -19.50
N GLU A 270 16.96 -0.51 -18.19
CA GLU A 270 17.97 0.12 -17.32
C GLU A 270 19.40 0.06 -17.89
N HIS A 271 19.80 -1.10 -18.42
CA HIS A 271 21.14 -1.29 -18.99
C HIS A 271 21.28 -0.56 -20.32
N ALA A 272 20.19 -0.47 -21.08
CA ALA A 272 20.15 0.27 -22.34
C ALA A 272 20.15 1.78 -22.14
N GLU A 273 19.38 2.30 -21.17
CA GLU A 273 19.35 3.71 -20.79
C GLU A 273 20.72 4.19 -20.35
N ASN A 274 21.36 3.48 -19.42
CA ASN A 274 22.72 3.80 -18.95
C ASN A 274 23.74 3.83 -20.10
N LYS A 275 23.70 2.85 -21.03
CA LYS A 275 24.63 2.82 -22.17
C LYS A 275 24.34 3.90 -23.22
N LEU A 276 23.07 4.25 -23.42
CA LEU A 276 22.67 5.33 -24.31
C LEU A 276 23.09 6.70 -23.74
N ILE A 277 22.92 6.92 -22.44
CA ILE A 277 23.37 8.14 -21.74
C ILE A 277 24.90 8.28 -21.86
N GLU A 278 25.68 7.27 -21.46
CA GLU A 278 27.16 7.26 -21.57
C GLU A 278 27.64 7.57 -23.01
N GLY A 279 26.94 7.04 -24.01
CA GLY A 279 27.22 7.33 -25.42
C GLY A 279 26.89 8.78 -25.82
N LEU A 280 25.76 9.32 -25.36
CA LEU A 280 25.28 10.66 -25.69
C LEU A 280 26.02 11.79 -24.99
N GLU A 281 26.49 11.60 -23.76
CA GLU A 281 27.25 12.62 -23.01
C GLU A 281 28.45 13.15 -23.82
N LYS A 282 29.15 12.24 -24.52
CA LYS A 282 30.26 12.55 -25.46
C LYS A 282 29.87 13.56 -26.54
N TYR A 283 28.61 13.55 -26.99
CA TYR A 283 28.09 14.46 -28.03
C TYR A 283 27.40 15.70 -27.45
N ILE A 284 26.92 15.66 -26.21
CA ILE A 284 26.19 16.75 -25.56
C ILE A 284 27.16 17.76 -24.94
N TYR A 285 28.05 17.31 -24.05
CA TYR A 285 28.92 18.15 -23.23
C TYR A 285 30.22 18.50 -23.94
N ARG A 286 30.11 19.09 -25.13
CA ARG A 286 31.27 19.52 -25.92
C ARG A 286 31.95 20.71 -25.25
N GLN A 287 33.26 20.60 -25.04
CA GLN A 287 34.11 21.66 -24.51
C GLN A 287 34.91 22.33 -25.64
N ASP A 288 35.32 23.58 -25.42
CA ASP A 288 36.32 24.25 -26.27
C ASP A 288 37.76 23.89 -25.84
N LYS A 289 38.75 24.64 -26.36
CA LYS A 289 40.17 24.39 -26.07
C LYS A 289 40.60 24.80 -24.66
N ASP A 290 39.80 25.64 -24.01
CA ASP A 290 40.05 26.17 -22.67
C ASP A 290 39.26 25.40 -21.59
N GLY A 291 38.42 24.44 -22.01
CA GLY A 291 37.64 23.55 -21.15
C GLY A 291 36.21 24.02 -20.87
N GLU A 292 35.79 25.16 -21.45
CA GLU A 292 34.46 25.72 -21.26
C GLU A 292 33.42 25.01 -22.12
N LEU A 293 32.21 24.79 -21.57
CA LEU A 293 31.12 24.13 -22.28
C LEU A 293 30.59 25.01 -23.43
N LEU A 294 30.36 24.39 -24.58
CA LEU A 294 29.86 25.07 -25.79
C LEU A 294 28.33 25.15 -25.83
N PRO A 295 27.74 26.26 -26.31
CA PRO A 295 26.30 26.36 -26.53
C PRO A 295 25.78 25.34 -27.54
N PHE A 296 24.70 24.66 -27.13
CA PHE A 296 24.00 23.67 -27.94
C PHE A 296 23.49 24.26 -29.26
N SER A 297 23.27 23.43 -30.27
CA SER A 297 22.78 23.86 -31.58
C SER A 297 21.84 22.84 -32.23
N LEU A 298 21.04 23.28 -33.20
CA LEU A 298 20.16 22.39 -33.97
C LEU A 298 20.96 21.31 -34.70
N ASN A 299 22.14 21.64 -35.23
CA ASN A 299 23.03 20.68 -35.87
C ASN A 299 23.50 19.59 -34.89
N GLN A 300 23.71 19.93 -33.62
CA GLN A 300 24.06 18.99 -32.55
C GLN A 300 22.86 18.11 -32.19
N ALA A 301 21.65 18.70 -32.11
CA ALA A 301 20.41 17.94 -31.92
C ALA A 301 20.17 16.92 -33.05
N GLN A 302 20.40 17.31 -34.32
CA GLN A 302 20.28 16.43 -35.48
C GLN A 302 21.35 15.33 -35.51
N LEU A 303 22.58 15.61 -35.06
CA LEU A 303 23.63 14.59 -34.90
C LEU A 303 23.24 13.56 -33.83
N ILE A 304 22.83 14.04 -32.65
CA ILE A 304 22.33 13.21 -31.55
C ILE A 304 21.13 12.36 -31.97
N TYR A 305 20.16 12.96 -32.68
CA TYR A 305 19.01 12.24 -33.23
C TYR A 305 19.44 11.08 -34.14
N ARG A 306 20.35 11.32 -35.09
CA ARG A 306 20.88 10.25 -35.97
C ARG A 306 21.63 9.18 -35.20
N TRP A 307 22.39 9.55 -34.17
CA TRP A 307 23.07 8.62 -33.29
C TRP A 307 22.07 7.73 -32.51
N ILE A 308 20.97 8.31 -32.01
CA ILE A 308 19.88 7.58 -31.36
C ILE A 308 19.22 6.60 -32.34
N LEU A 309 18.86 7.04 -33.55
CA LEU A 309 18.24 6.14 -34.55
C LEU A 309 19.15 4.96 -34.89
N ARG A 310 20.45 5.22 -35.09
CA ARG A 310 21.46 4.20 -35.41
C ARG A 310 21.64 3.19 -34.29
N ASN A 311 21.80 3.66 -33.04
CA ASN A 311 22.10 2.78 -31.92
C ASN A 311 20.87 2.07 -31.36
N CYS A 312 19.69 2.70 -31.38
CA CYS A 312 18.45 2.01 -31.02
C CYS A 312 17.93 1.08 -32.14
N GLU A 313 18.39 1.26 -33.39
CA GLU A 313 17.90 0.58 -34.61
C GLU A 313 16.45 0.96 -34.99
N ILE A 314 16.10 2.24 -34.88
CA ILE A 314 14.75 2.76 -35.13
C ILE A 314 14.55 3.05 -36.64
N PRO A 315 13.45 2.59 -37.27
CA PRO A 315 13.17 2.89 -38.67
C PRO A 315 12.96 4.39 -38.95
N VAL A 316 13.65 4.91 -39.95
CA VAL A 316 13.69 6.36 -40.26
C VAL A 316 12.33 6.90 -40.73
N GLU A 317 11.47 6.05 -41.30
CA GLU A 317 10.13 6.44 -41.78
C GLU A 317 9.06 6.61 -40.68
N ASP A 318 9.37 6.18 -39.45
CA ASP A 318 8.49 6.26 -38.28
C ASP A 318 8.77 7.49 -37.39
N VAL A 319 9.81 8.27 -37.71
CA VAL A 319 10.34 9.34 -36.84
C VAL A 319 10.29 10.72 -37.48
N VAL A 320 10.37 11.74 -36.62
CA VAL A 320 10.39 13.16 -36.95
C VAL A 320 11.64 13.79 -36.35
N GLU A 321 12.37 14.58 -37.17
CA GLU A 321 13.59 15.27 -36.73
C GLU A 321 13.34 16.30 -35.60
N PRO A 322 14.33 16.57 -34.74
CA PRO A 322 14.26 17.67 -33.77
C PRO A 322 14.03 19.02 -34.47
N SER A 323 12.96 19.72 -34.09
CA SER A 323 12.54 20.97 -34.74
C SER A 323 12.13 22.09 -33.77
N PHE A 324 12.04 21.81 -32.47
CA PHE A 324 11.60 22.78 -31.46
C PHE A 324 12.25 22.56 -30.10
N ALA A 325 12.19 23.61 -29.28
CA ALA A 325 12.43 23.57 -27.85
C ALA A 325 11.26 24.22 -27.10
N ILE A 326 11.11 23.93 -25.81
CA ILE A 326 10.14 24.60 -24.93
C ILE A 326 10.90 25.58 -24.03
N ARG A 327 10.51 26.87 -24.05
CA ARG A 327 10.99 27.87 -23.10
C ARG A 327 10.34 27.61 -21.75
N LEU A 328 11.15 27.44 -20.71
CA LEU A 328 10.68 27.31 -19.33
C LEU A 328 11.15 28.51 -18.50
N TYR A 329 10.20 29.13 -17.80
CA TYR A 329 10.47 30.25 -16.89
C TYR A 329 10.28 29.79 -15.45
N GLN A 330 11.35 29.80 -14.66
CA GLN A 330 11.37 29.34 -13.27
C GLN A 330 11.76 30.48 -12.34
N PRO A 331 11.03 30.75 -11.25
CA PRO A 331 11.40 31.79 -10.29
C PRO A 331 12.83 31.60 -9.77
N PHE A 332 13.59 32.69 -9.59
CA PHE A 332 14.99 32.64 -9.14
C PHE A 332 15.21 31.85 -7.83
N ASN A 333 14.18 31.69 -7.01
CA ASN A 333 14.22 31.02 -5.71
C ASN A 333 13.86 29.52 -5.75
N LYS A 334 13.71 28.93 -6.94
CA LYS A 334 13.26 27.54 -7.14
C LYS A 334 14.31 26.65 -7.81
N GLY A 335 15.57 27.08 -7.89
CA GLY A 335 16.66 26.30 -8.47
C GLY A 335 16.55 26.09 -9.99
N GLU A 336 17.23 25.06 -10.48
CA GLU A 336 17.11 24.54 -11.84
C GLU A 336 15.87 23.64 -11.97
N PRO A 337 15.34 23.43 -13.19
CA PRO A 337 14.20 22.54 -13.41
C PRO A 337 14.65 21.10 -13.61
N GLU A 338 13.78 20.17 -13.24
CA GLU A 338 13.91 18.76 -13.64
C GLU A 338 13.47 18.57 -15.10
N THR A 339 14.02 17.57 -15.78
CA THR A 339 13.53 17.11 -17.09
C THR A 339 12.10 16.55 -17.00
N PRO A 340 11.26 16.71 -18.03
CA PRO A 340 9.93 16.12 -18.04
C PRO A 340 10.02 14.59 -18.07
N LEU A 341 9.09 13.92 -17.38
CA LEU A 341 8.91 12.47 -17.44
C LEU A 341 8.49 12.07 -18.87
N LEU A 342 9.42 11.52 -19.64
CA LEU A 342 9.17 10.96 -20.98
C LEU A 342 8.65 9.52 -20.91
N ASN A 343 9.05 8.82 -19.85
CA ASN A 343 8.81 7.40 -19.59
C ASN A 343 7.52 7.18 -18.79
N SER A 344 7.12 5.91 -18.68
CA SER A 344 6.20 5.52 -17.63
C SER A 344 6.87 5.75 -16.27
N PHE A 345 6.15 6.40 -15.36
CA PHE A 345 6.66 6.72 -14.01
C PHE A 345 6.86 5.48 -13.13
N TYR A 346 6.40 4.30 -13.58
CA TYR A 346 6.59 3.03 -12.88
C TYR A 346 7.93 2.36 -13.18
N LEU A 347 8.67 2.76 -14.22
CA LEU A 347 9.87 2.01 -14.66
C LEU A 347 10.96 1.98 -13.58
N ASP A 348 11.26 3.11 -12.95
CA ASP A 348 12.28 3.22 -11.90
C ASP A 348 11.86 2.43 -10.63
N ASP A 349 10.57 2.46 -10.29
CA ASP A 349 10.00 1.68 -9.18
C ASP A 349 10.05 0.16 -9.47
N LEU A 350 9.80 -0.25 -10.70
CA LEU A 350 9.89 -1.65 -11.15
C LEU A 350 11.33 -2.15 -11.15
N GLN A 351 12.30 -1.32 -11.55
CA GLN A 351 13.73 -1.62 -11.44
C GLN A 351 14.15 -1.80 -9.97
N GLN A 352 13.76 -0.88 -9.08
CA GLN A 352 14.00 -1.01 -7.63
C GLN A 352 13.38 -2.29 -7.06
N ALA A 353 12.13 -2.61 -7.40
CA ALA A 353 11.46 -3.83 -6.99
C ALA A 353 12.19 -5.10 -7.49
N LYS A 354 12.66 -5.08 -8.75
CA LYS A 354 13.43 -6.17 -9.36
C LYS A 354 14.78 -6.38 -8.66
N HIS A 355 15.53 -5.30 -8.41
CA HIS A 355 16.78 -5.36 -7.66
C HIS A 355 16.57 -5.87 -6.23
N ALA A 356 15.53 -5.41 -5.53
CA ALA A 356 15.20 -5.86 -4.19
C ALA A 356 14.85 -7.36 -4.13
N VAL A 357 14.12 -7.88 -5.11
CA VAL A 357 13.82 -9.33 -5.20
C VAL A 357 15.08 -10.14 -5.52
N GLN A 358 15.92 -9.68 -6.45
CA GLN A 358 17.17 -10.35 -6.84
C GLN A 358 18.18 -10.42 -5.69
N THR A 359 18.29 -9.36 -4.89
CA THR A 359 19.21 -9.26 -3.73
C THR A 359 18.64 -9.82 -2.42
N GLN A 360 17.41 -10.33 -2.44
CA GLN A 360 16.66 -10.77 -1.24
C GLN A 360 16.44 -9.65 -0.20
N ALA A 361 16.46 -8.39 -0.65
CA ALA A 361 16.19 -7.20 0.16
C ALA A 361 14.72 -6.72 0.08
N SER A 362 13.84 -7.46 -0.62
CA SER A 362 12.42 -7.11 -0.73
C SER A 362 11.68 -7.26 0.61
N GLY A 363 11.13 -6.16 1.11
CA GLY A 363 10.34 -6.15 2.35
C GLY A 363 9.08 -7.05 2.28
N ASP A 364 8.58 -7.46 3.44
CA ASP A 364 7.53 -8.48 3.57
C ASP A 364 6.28 -8.23 2.71
N ALA A 365 5.85 -6.98 2.57
CA ALA A 365 4.69 -6.62 1.76
C ALA A 365 4.88 -6.96 0.27
N LEU A 366 6.03 -6.58 -0.30
CA LEU A 366 6.37 -6.87 -1.71
C LEU A 366 6.63 -8.36 -1.92
N SER A 367 7.32 -9.00 -0.96
CA SER A 367 7.60 -10.44 -0.98
C SER A 367 6.33 -11.28 -0.96
N LEU A 368 5.32 -10.91 -0.16
CA LEU A 368 4.00 -11.55 -0.14
C LEU A 368 3.19 -11.23 -1.41
N TYR A 369 3.25 -10.00 -1.91
CA TYR A 369 2.50 -9.57 -3.10
C TYR A 369 2.93 -10.31 -4.37
N LEU A 370 4.24 -10.46 -4.57
CA LEU A 370 4.82 -11.17 -5.71
C LEU A 370 4.87 -12.70 -5.52
N GLY A 371 4.57 -13.21 -4.32
CA GLY A 371 4.66 -14.63 -3.99
C GLY A 371 6.08 -15.17 -3.80
N VAL A 372 7.06 -14.29 -3.53
CA VAL A 372 8.43 -14.64 -3.08
C VAL A 372 8.34 -15.40 -1.75
N SER A 373 7.55 -14.85 -0.82
CA SER A 373 7.10 -15.53 0.38
C SER A 373 5.62 -15.90 0.21
N GLN A 374 5.25 -17.07 0.71
CA GLN A 374 3.87 -17.57 0.62
C GLN A 374 3.32 -17.88 2.01
N PRO A 375 2.02 -17.65 2.28
CA PRO A 375 1.39 -18.08 3.51
C PRO A 375 1.55 -19.59 3.70
N LYS A 376 2.10 -20.02 4.84
CA LYS A 376 2.33 -21.45 5.13
C LYS A 376 1.04 -22.27 5.19
N GLN A 377 -0.09 -21.61 5.47
CA GLN A 377 -1.41 -22.21 5.61
C GLN A 377 -2.46 -21.22 5.08
N CYS A 378 -3.48 -21.75 4.39
CA CYS A 378 -4.66 -21.02 3.95
C CYS A 378 -5.89 -21.68 4.56
N PHE A 379 -6.86 -20.88 5.02
CA PHE A 379 -8.06 -21.35 5.72
C PHE A 379 -9.32 -20.83 5.05
N ASP A 380 -10.37 -21.64 4.99
CA ASP A 380 -11.66 -21.23 4.44
C ASP A 380 -12.54 -20.70 5.58
N ILE A 381 -12.53 -19.38 5.79
CA ILE A 381 -13.30 -18.72 6.87
C ILE A 381 -14.83 -18.94 6.79
N LEU A 382 -15.35 -19.47 5.68
CA LEU A 382 -16.76 -19.86 5.60
C LEU A 382 -17.00 -21.23 6.24
N LYS A 383 -16.02 -22.12 6.24
CA LYS A 383 -16.06 -23.46 6.87
C LYS A 383 -15.43 -23.46 8.27
N ASP A 384 -14.24 -22.88 8.39
CA ASP A 384 -13.36 -22.99 9.55
C ASP A 384 -13.62 -21.85 10.56
N LYS A 385 -14.85 -21.79 11.10
CA LYS A 385 -15.33 -20.70 11.97
C LYS A 385 -14.45 -20.45 13.22
N GLN A 386 -13.72 -21.46 13.68
CA GLN A 386 -12.73 -21.33 14.76
C GLN A 386 -11.69 -20.21 14.52
N TYR A 387 -11.29 -19.95 13.28
CA TYR A 387 -10.32 -18.87 13.00
C TYR A 387 -10.94 -17.48 13.12
N ILE A 388 -12.24 -17.34 12.82
CA ILE A 388 -12.99 -16.10 13.08
C ILE A 388 -13.14 -15.90 14.58
N GLU A 389 -13.44 -16.96 15.34
CA GLU A 389 -13.52 -16.89 16.81
C GLU A 389 -12.18 -16.46 17.44
N VAL A 390 -11.07 -17.07 17.03
CA VAL A 390 -9.73 -16.68 17.50
C VAL A 390 -9.41 -15.22 17.16
N ALA A 391 -9.70 -14.78 15.92
CA ALA A 391 -9.49 -13.40 15.49
C ALA A 391 -10.37 -12.39 16.26
N LEU A 392 -11.56 -12.81 16.71
CA LEU A 392 -12.50 -11.99 17.45
C LEU A 392 -12.41 -12.18 18.98
N GLN A 393 -11.36 -12.79 19.53
CA GLN A 393 -11.18 -12.77 20.98
C GLN A 393 -11.05 -11.31 21.48
N PRO A 394 -11.71 -10.92 22.60
CA PRO A 394 -11.74 -9.54 23.07
C PRO A 394 -10.37 -8.86 23.16
N LYS A 395 -9.32 -9.58 23.58
CA LYS A 395 -7.94 -9.07 23.67
C LYS A 395 -7.34 -8.55 22.35
N TYR A 396 -7.87 -8.96 21.21
CA TYR A 396 -7.44 -8.49 19.88
C TYR A 396 -8.24 -7.30 19.35
N THR A 397 -9.34 -6.93 20.01
CA THR A 397 -10.10 -5.73 19.65
C THR A 397 -9.30 -4.48 20.01
N PRO A 398 -9.09 -3.52 19.07
CA PRO A 398 -8.35 -2.30 19.39
C PRO A 398 -8.97 -1.51 20.54
N ALA A 399 -8.14 -0.97 21.44
CA ALA A 399 -8.57 -0.20 22.62
C ALA A 399 -9.40 1.06 22.30
N ALA A 400 -9.40 1.50 21.05
CA ALA A 400 -10.29 2.54 20.54
C ALA A 400 -11.04 2.08 19.30
N ARG A 401 -12.03 2.88 18.88
CA ARG A 401 -12.71 2.81 17.59
C ARG A 401 -13.00 4.23 17.11
N TRP A 402 -13.43 4.38 15.86
CA TRP A 402 -13.91 5.66 15.39
C TRP A 402 -15.31 5.95 15.96
N PRO A 403 -15.55 7.10 16.61
CA PRO A 403 -16.84 7.42 17.19
C PRO A 403 -17.81 7.91 16.11
N SER A 404 -18.24 7.01 15.23
CA SER A 404 -19.05 7.35 14.05
C SER A 404 -20.36 8.03 14.42
N ASN A 405 -20.97 8.75 13.48
CA ASN A 405 -22.36 9.15 13.64
C ASN A 405 -23.26 7.91 13.86
N GLY A 406 -24.27 8.03 14.72
CA GLY A 406 -25.06 6.91 15.27
C GLY A 406 -24.31 5.92 16.18
N ARG A 407 -22.97 6.03 16.28
CA ARG A 407 -22.05 5.24 17.12
C ARG A 407 -22.16 3.73 16.93
N HIS A 408 -22.61 3.31 15.75
CA HIS A 408 -22.74 1.91 15.35
C HIS A 408 -21.41 1.15 15.50
N SER A 409 -21.48 -0.10 15.95
CA SER A 409 -20.31 -0.99 16.03
C SER A 409 -20.07 -1.65 14.68
N LEU A 410 -18.80 -2.02 14.40
CA LEU A 410 -18.48 -2.90 13.27
C LEU A 410 -19.18 -4.25 13.45
N VAL A 411 -19.66 -4.81 12.34
CA VAL A 411 -20.23 -6.16 12.32
C VAL A 411 -19.14 -7.23 12.20
N LEU A 412 -19.50 -8.49 12.44
CA LEU A 412 -18.62 -9.66 12.54
C LEU A 412 -17.38 -9.62 11.63
N LEU A 413 -17.56 -9.63 10.31
CA LEU A 413 -16.45 -9.68 9.35
C LEU A 413 -15.67 -8.38 9.24
N GLN A 414 -16.30 -7.22 9.51
CA GLN A 414 -15.59 -5.94 9.56
C GLN A 414 -14.65 -5.87 10.77
N GLN A 415 -15.14 -6.25 11.96
CA GLN A 415 -14.31 -6.31 13.16
C GLN A 415 -13.23 -7.40 13.04
N THR A 416 -13.54 -8.53 12.39
CA THR A 416 -12.55 -9.59 12.09
C THR A 416 -11.41 -9.02 11.25
N ALA A 417 -11.73 -8.26 10.20
CA ALA A 417 -10.73 -7.65 9.33
C ALA A 417 -9.89 -6.59 10.06
N VAL A 418 -10.47 -5.76 10.94
CA VAL A 418 -9.71 -4.78 11.76
C VAL A 418 -8.79 -5.47 12.77
N ASN A 419 -9.26 -6.53 13.44
CA ASN A 419 -8.45 -7.29 14.39
C ASN A 419 -7.29 -7.99 13.66
N LEU A 420 -7.57 -8.67 12.54
CA LEU A 420 -6.55 -9.35 11.74
C LEU A 420 -5.55 -8.38 11.10
N SER A 421 -5.99 -7.22 10.58
CA SER A 421 -5.06 -6.22 10.05
C SER A 421 -4.09 -5.73 11.13
N LYS A 422 -4.60 -5.48 12.35
CA LYS A 422 -3.74 -5.06 13.47
C LYS A 422 -2.75 -6.14 13.90
N ILE A 423 -3.17 -7.41 13.92
CA ILE A 423 -2.28 -8.53 14.29
C ILE A 423 -1.22 -8.77 13.21
N GLN A 424 -1.63 -8.82 11.94
CA GLN A 424 -0.75 -9.25 10.84
C GLN A 424 0.19 -8.14 10.37
N LEU A 425 -0.21 -6.87 10.45
CA LEU A 425 0.61 -5.72 10.01
C LEU A 425 1.47 -5.13 11.14
N ALA A 426 1.48 -5.72 12.34
CA ALA A 426 2.18 -5.19 13.51
C ALA A 426 3.70 -4.98 13.29
N ASN A 427 4.30 -5.77 12.41
CA ASN A 427 5.72 -5.68 12.02
C ASN A 427 5.89 -5.41 10.50
N GLY A 428 4.86 -4.85 9.85
CA GLY A 428 4.76 -4.78 8.39
C GLY A 428 4.10 -6.02 7.76
N GLY A 429 4.12 -6.10 6.42
CA GLY A 429 3.49 -7.18 5.65
C GLY A 429 2.33 -6.71 4.76
N LEU A 430 1.51 -7.65 4.29
CA LEU A 430 0.38 -7.38 3.39
C LEU A 430 -0.91 -8.00 3.94
N PHE A 431 -1.98 -7.21 3.99
CA PHE A 431 -3.32 -7.67 4.36
C PHE A 431 -4.35 -7.17 3.35
N SER A 432 -5.18 -8.09 2.82
CA SER A 432 -6.20 -7.75 1.82
C SER A 432 -7.61 -7.92 2.40
N VAL A 433 -8.48 -6.93 2.18
CA VAL A 433 -9.91 -7.01 2.51
C VAL A 433 -10.74 -6.91 1.25
N ASN A 434 -11.41 -8.00 0.88
CA ASN A 434 -12.40 -7.96 -0.20
C ASN A 434 -13.74 -7.43 0.35
N GLY A 435 -14.18 -6.28 -0.16
CA GLY A 435 -15.46 -5.69 0.17
C GLY A 435 -16.25 -5.33 -1.08
N PRO A 436 -17.38 -6.01 -1.37
CA PRO A 436 -18.33 -5.61 -2.41
C PRO A 436 -18.86 -4.15 -2.25
N PRO A 437 -19.57 -3.61 -3.26
CA PRO A 437 -20.27 -2.33 -3.11
C PRO A 437 -21.22 -2.35 -1.90
N GLY A 438 -21.28 -1.25 -1.14
CA GLY A 438 -22.16 -1.12 0.02
C GLY A 438 -21.69 -1.76 1.34
N THR A 439 -20.65 -2.61 1.36
CA THR A 439 -20.26 -3.38 2.57
C THR A 439 -19.47 -2.60 3.64
N GLY A 440 -19.58 -1.27 3.68
CA GLY A 440 -18.96 -0.44 4.73
C GLY A 440 -17.43 -0.38 4.71
N LYS A 441 -16.79 -0.42 3.53
CA LYS A 441 -15.31 -0.29 3.41
C LYS A 441 -14.75 0.96 4.10
N THR A 442 -15.40 2.11 3.94
CA THR A 442 -15.02 3.36 4.62
C THR A 442 -15.19 3.26 6.14
N THR A 443 -16.20 2.53 6.62
CA THR A 443 -16.42 2.29 8.07
C THR A 443 -15.29 1.47 8.68
N LEU A 444 -14.82 0.42 7.98
CA LEU A 444 -13.66 -0.36 8.38
C LEU A 444 -12.39 0.51 8.43
N LEU A 445 -12.15 1.32 7.38
CA LEU A 445 -10.98 2.19 7.31
C LEU A 445 -10.91 3.18 8.49
N ARG A 446 -12.05 3.72 8.93
CA ARG A 446 -12.13 4.63 10.09
C ARG A 446 -11.62 4.00 11.38
N ASP A 447 -11.95 2.73 11.66
CA ASP A 447 -11.44 2.02 12.84
C ASP A 447 -9.95 1.68 12.73
N VAL A 448 -9.42 1.46 11.51
CA VAL A 448 -7.97 1.34 11.27
C VAL A 448 -7.27 2.67 11.58
N VAL A 449 -7.79 3.80 11.07
CA VAL A 449 -7.28 5.14 11.38
C VAL A 449 -7.32 5.42 12.88
N ALA A 450 -8.42 5.08 13.56
CA ALA A 450 -8.55 5.23 15.01
C ALA A 450 -7.51 4.39 15.78
N SER A 451 -7.21 3.17 15.33
CA SER A 451 -6.16 2.34 15.92
C SER A 451 -4.78 2.98 15.79
N VAL A 452 -4.38 3.36 14.57
CA VAL A 452 -3.06 3.97 14.31
C VAL A 452 -2.90 5.28 15.10
N LEU A 453 -3.94 6.12 15.12
CA LEU A 453 -3.95 7.36 15.88
C LEU A 453 -3.74 7.13 17.39
N VAL A 454 -4.33 6.08 17.95
CA VAL A 454 -4.18 5.75 19.37
C VAL A 454 -2.86 5.06 19.68
N ASP A 455 -2.28 4.31 18.76
CA ASP A 455 -0.93 3.77 18.92
C ASP A 455 0.12 4.91 18.88
N ARG A 456 -0.06 5.93 18.03
CA ARG A 456 0.71 7.20 18.07
C ARG A 456 0.49 7.96 19.38
N ALA A 457 -0.74 8.03 19.87
CA ALA A 457 -1.05 8.67 21.15
C ALA A 457 -0.32 8.01 22.34
N LYS A 458 -0.16 6.68 22.34
CA LYS A 458 0.64 5.97 23.36
C LYS A 458 2.11 6.37 23.30
N ALA A 459 2.68 6.49 22.10
CA ALA A 459 4.06 6.93 21.92
C ALA A 459 4.27 8.37 22.45
N LEU A 460 3.39 9.31 22.06
CA LEU A 460 3.39 10.67 22.60
C LEU A 460 3.26 10.68 24.14
N CYS A 461 2.36 9.87 24.69
CA CYS A 461 2.09 9.78 26.13
C CYS A 461 3.31 9.32 26.95
N ALA A 462 4.25 8.58 26.35
CA ALA A 462 5.46 8.13 27.03
C ALA A 462 6.37 9.31 27.46
N PHE A 463 6.39 10.39 26.67
CA PHE A 463 7.19 11.57 26.97
C PHE A 463 6.65 12.32 28.19
N LYS A 464 7.55 12.66 29.12
CA LYS A 464 7.20 13.49 30.28
C LYS A 464 7.24 14.97 29.90
N ASN A 465 8.32 15.40 29.26
CA ASN A 465 8.42 16.71 28.62
C ASN A 465 8.36 16.49 27.11
N THR A 466 7.59 17.32 26.39
CA THR A 466 7.42 17.13 24.94
C THR A 466 8.66 17.52 24.14
N ASP A 467 9.51 18.39 24.71
CA ASP A 467 10.82 18.75 24.15
C ASP A 467 11.76 17.54 24.00
N ASP A 468 11.60 16.50 24.85
CA ASP A 468 12.44 15.29 24.84
C ASP A 468 12.21 14.42 23.58
N ALA A 469 11.17 14.70 22.79
CA ALA A 469 10.86 14.01 21.53
C ALA A 469 11.61 14.58 20.31
N PHE A 470 12.47 15.59 20.49
CA PHE A 470 13.14 16.32 19.41
C PHE A 470 14.64 16.51 19.66
N GLU A 471 15.48 16.02 18.74
CA GLU A 471 16.93 16.29 18.72
C GLU A 471 17.23 17.40 17.70
N HIS A 472 18.08 18.39 18.03
CA HIS A 472 18.47 19.44 17.07
C HIS A 472 19.43 18.90 16.01
N ALA A 473 19.10 19.09 14.73
CA ALA A 473 19.81 18.51 13.59
C ALA A 473 20.40 19.55 12.62
N GLY A 474 20.45 20.82 13.04
CA GLY A 474 21.04 21.92 12.28
C GLY A 474 20.03 23.00 11.86
N GLN A 475 20.31 23.66 10.74
CA GLN A 475 19.46 24.72 10.19
C GLN A 475 19.61 24.85 8.68
N ILE A 476 18.57 25.34 8.01
CA ILE A 476 18.56 25.70 6.59
C ILE A 476 18.13 27.16 6.43
N ARG A 477 18.49 27.78 5.31
CA ARG A 477 18.02 29.13 4.97
C ARG A 477 16.72 29.06 4.18
N LEU A 478 15.62 29.52 4.77
CA LEU A 478 14.31 29.59 4.14
C LEU A 478 13.96 31.04 3.79
N GLY A 479 14.32 31.45 2.56
CA GLY A 479 14.20 32.84 2.11
C GLY A 479 15.13 33.77 2.89
N ASN A 480 14.54 34.69 3.66
CA ASN A 480 15.29 35.67 4.47
C ASN A 480 15.54 35.22 5.92
N ALA A 481 14.99 34.07 6.34
CA ALA A 481 15.14 33.55 7.70
C ALA A 481 15.94 32.23 7.73
N PHE A 482 16.50 31.90 8.88
CA PHE A 482 16.99 30.55 9.17
C PHE A 482 15.87 29.74 9.85
N VAL A 483 15.74 28.49 9.42
CA VAL A 483 14.81 27.50 9.99
C VAL A 483 15.64 26.39 10.62
N HIS A 484 15.41 26.10 11.90
CA HIS A 484 16.08 25.01 12.60
C HIS A 484 15.41 23.68 12.28
N LEU A 485 16.20 22.65 11.99
CA LEU A 485 15.67 21.31 11.74
C LEU A 485 15.85 20.45 12.99
N TYR A 486 14.82 19.67 13.30
CA TYR A 486 14.81 18.74 14.43
C TYR A 486 14.55 17.32 13.93
N LYS A 487 15.29 16.33 14.43
CA LYS A 487 14.90 14.93 14.29
C LYS A 487 13.83 14.62 15.32
N LEU A 488 12.74 14.00 14.86
CA LEU A 488 11.78 13.30 15.71
C LEU A 488 12.41 12.04 16.31
N ASP A 489 12.08 11.74 17.56
CA ASP A 489 12.33 10.43 18.17
C ASP A 489 11.69 9.30 17.38
N GLU A 490 12.37 8.15 17.29
CA GLU A 490 11.98 7.02 16.44
C GLU A 490 10.60 6.45 16.82
N SER A 491 10.21 6.53 18.10
CA SER A 491 8.90 6.02 18.56
C SER A 491 7.70 6.79 18.00
N LEU A 492 7.91 8.00 17.49
CA LEU A 492 6.88 8.85 16.87
C LEU A 492 6.75 8.66 15.36
N ARG A 493 7.63 7.86 14.74
CA ARG A 493 7.63 7.52 13.31
C ARG A 493 6.89 6.20 13.07
N GLY A 494 6.43 5.96 11.84
CA GLY A 494 5.73 4.72 11.46
C GLY A 494 4.23 4.73 11.78
N HIS A 495 3.67 5.89 12.14
CA HIS A 495 2.23 6.11 12.40
C HIS A 495 1.55 6.91 11.28
N GLU A 496 2.21 7.05 10.14
CA GLU A 496 1.73 7.75 8.96
C GLU A 496 0.74 6.88 8.18
N ILE A 497 -0.27 7.49 7.56
CA ILE A 497 -1.27 6.77 6.76
C ILE A 497 -1.30 7.35 5.36
N LEU A 498 -0.83 6.59 4.38
CA LEU A 498 -0.96 6.91 2.96
C LEU A 498 -2.15 6.14 2.36
N VAL A 499 -3.14 6.88 1.84
CA VAL A 499 -4.26 6.30 1.09
C VAL A 499 -4.02 6.54 -0.40
N ALA A 500 -3.88 5.46 -1.16
CA ALA A 500 -3.68 5.50 -2.61
C ALA A 500 -4.80 4.74 -3.35
N SER A 501 -5.08 5.14 -4.58
CA SER A 501 -5.97 4.43 -5.50
C SER A 501 -5.65 4.83 -6.94
N THR A 502 -5.84 3.89 -7.87
CA THR A 502 -5.81 4.17 -9.32
C THR A 502 -6.96 5.09 -9.77
N ASN A 503 -7.96 5.33 -8.91
CA ASN A 503 -9.02 6.31 -9.13
C ASN A 503 -8.84 7.52 -8.19
N ASN A 504 -8.29 8.62 -8.73
CA ASN A 504 -8.07 9.87 -7.98
C ASN A 504 -9.33 10.38 -7.26
N LYS A 505 -10.54 10.20 -7.82
CA LYS A 505 -11.79 10.61 -7.16
C LYS A 505 -12.09 9.80 -5.91
N ALA A 506 -11.69 8.52 -5.86
CA ALA A 506 -11.92 7.66 -4.69
C ALA A 506 -11.07 8.13 -3.51
N VAL A 507 -9.80 8.47 -3.73
CA VAL A 507 -8.92 9.04 -2.68
C VAL A 507 -9.45 10.42 -2.26
N GLU A 508 -9.77 11.29 -3.22
CA GLU A 508 -10.27 12.63 -2.93
C GLU A 508 -11.54 12.61 -2.06
N ASN A 509 -12.50 11.72 -2.37
CA ASN A 509 -13.71 11.55 -1.56
C ASN A 509 -13.38 11.06 -0.14
N VAL A 510 -12.57 10.02 0.02
CA VAL A 510 -12.19 9.50 1.35
C VAL A 510 -11.47 10.56 2.18
N SER A 511 -10.51 11.27 1.59
CA SER A 511 -9.77 12.35 2.27
C SER A 511 -10.65 13.56 2.62
N LYS A 512 -11.68 13.87 1.84
CA LYS A 512 -12.67 14.92 2.15
C LYS A 512 -13.72 14.49 3.16
N GLU A 513 -14.11 13.21 3.17
CA GLU A 513 -15.14 12.71 4.08
C GLU A 513 -14.67 12.64 5.54
N LEU A 514 -13.45 12.15 5.81
CA LEU A 514 -12.99 11.89 7.19
C LEU A 514 -13.07 13.12 8.13
N PRO A 515 -12.73 14.35 7.70
CA PRO A 515 -12.85 15.55 8.53
C PRO A 515 -14.28 16.02 8.84
N LEU A 516 -15.30 15.61 8.07
CA LEU A 516 -16.65 16.20 8.17
C LEU A 516 -17.32 15.90 9.51
N ARG A 517 -17.96 16.91 10.13
CA ARG A 517 -18.69 16.79 11.40
C ARG A 517 -19.74 15.66 11.37
N ALA A 518 -20.31 15.39 10.19
CA ALA A 518 -21.25 14.30 9.93
C ALA A 518 -20.66 12.88 10.05
N GLN A 519 -19.33 12.71 10.06
CA GLN A 519 -18.68 11.40 10.23
C GLN A 519 -18.35 11.03 11.68
N ILE A 520 -18.55 11.96 12.62
CA ILE A 520 -18.45 11.70 14.07
C ILE A 520 -19.81 11.83 14.75
N ALA A 521 -19.92 11.32 15.97
CA ALA A 521 -21.16 11.36 16.74
C ALA A 521 -21.60 12.78 17.10
N GLN A 522 -22.91 13.03 17.06
CA GLN A 522 -23.47 14.35 17.34
C GLN A 522 -23.23 14.82 18.78
N ASP A 523 -23.17 13.91 19.76
CA ASP A 523 -22.89 14.19 21.17
C ASP A 523 -21.40 14.47 21.48
N ILE A 524 -20.57 14.71 20.46
CA ILE A 524 -19.17 15.10 20.56
C ILE A 524 -19.03 16.54 20.01
N ASP A 525 -19.34 17.52 20.85
CA ASP A 525 -19.28 18.94 20.49
C ASP A 525 -17.91 19.58 20.75
N ASP A 526 -17.15 19.03 21.70
CA ASP A 526 -15.90 19.59 22.23
C ASP A 526 -14.65 18.91 21.61
N ILE A 527 -14.66 18.77 20.27
CA ILE A 527 -13.47 18.41 19.48
C ILE A 527 -13.32 19.42 18.34
N GLN A 528 -12.28 20.23 18.43
CA GLN A 528 -11.90 21.24 17.45
C GLN A 528 -10.42 21.03 17.07
N TYR A 529 -10.12 19.92 16.41
CA TYR A 529 -8.73 19.57 16.07
C TYR A 529 -8.28 20.37 14.83
N PHE A 530 -7.88 21.63 15.03
CA PHE A 530 -7.57 22.58 13.95
C PHE A 530 -8.75 22.77 12.98
N LYS A 531 -9.97 22.89 13.52
CA LYS A 531 -11.23 22.98 12.77
C LYS A 531 -11.21 24.07 11.71
N THR A 532 -10.80 25.29 12.05
CA THR A 532 -10.75 26.43 11.12
C THR A 532 -9.89 26.15 9.89
N VAL A 533 -8.74 25.50 10.08
CA VAL A 533 -7.84 25.09 8.99
C VAL A 533 -8.54 24.07 8.07
N SER A 534 -9.21 23.11 8.69
CA SER A 534 -9.92 22.02 8.03
C SER A 534 -11.14 22.52 7.22
N ASP A 535 -11.94 23.41 7.81
CA ASP A 535 -13.06 24.09 7.14
C ASP A 535 -12.56 24.90 5.91
N THR A 536 -11.47 25.67 6.04
CA THR A 536 -10.88 26.42 4.92
C THR A 536 -10.39 25.50 3.80
N LEU A 537 -9.84 24.32 4.12
CA LEU A 537 -9.39 23.36 3.10
C LEU A 537 -10.55 22.84 2.24
N ILE A 538 -11.74 22.66 2.81
CA ILE A 538 -12.97 22.28 2.08
C ILE A 538 -13.80 23.48 1.59
N ASN A 539 -13.20 24.68 1.50
CA ASN A 539 -13.86 25.93 1.09
C ASN A 539 -15.04 26.38 1.97
N GLY A 540 -15.22 25.81 3.17
CA GLY A 540 -16.42 26.00 3.98
C GLY A 540 -17.71 25.43 3.34
N GLU A 541 -17.60 24.46 2.42
CA GLU A 541 -18.75 23.80 1.79
C GLU A 541 -19.61 23.03 2.82
N GLU A 542 -18.96 22.47 3.84
CA GLU A 542 -19.58 21.77 4.97
C GLU A 542 -18.80 22.11 6.27
N GLU A 543 -19.29 21.66 7.42
CA GLU A 543 -18.59 21.79 8.71
C GLU A 543 -17.70 20.58 8.99
N THR A 544 -16.47 20.80 9.47
CA THR A 544 -15.54 19.75 9.91
C THR A 544 -15.44 19.66 11.44
N TRP A 545 -15.01 18.51 11.97
CA TRP A 545 -14.61 18.36 13.37
C TRP A 545 -13.10 18.54 13.58
N GLY A 546 -12.31 18.40 12.51
CA GLY A 546 -10.88 18.68 12.55
C GLY A 546 -10.04 18.07 11.42
N LEU A 547 -8.83 18.61 11.31
CA LEU A 547 -7.81 18.33 10.30
C LEU A 547 -7.19 16.93 10.49
N CYS A 548 -7.95 15.88 10.18
CA CYS A 548 -7.47 14.49 10.23
C CYS A 548 -6.98 13.95 8.88
N ALA A 549 -7.31 14.62 7.77
CA ALA A 549 -6.92 14.24 6.40
C ALA A 549 -6.86 15.47 5.48
N ALA A 550 -6.11 15.37 4.38
CA ALA A 550 -6.03 16.39 3.34
C ALA A 550 -5.81 15.76 1.95
N VAL A 551 -6.25 16.45 0.89
CA VAL A 551 -6.09 15.98 -0.50
C VAL A 551 -4.79 16.55 -1.09
N LEU A 552 -3.83 15.68 -1.44
CA LEU A 552 -2.50 16.10 -1.92
C LEU A 552 -2.11 15.56 -3.32
N GLY A 553 -2.90 14.66 -3.92
CA GLY A 553 -2.49 13.82 -5.06
C GLY A 553 -2.16 14.52 -6.40
N ASN A 554 -2.12 15.85 -6.48
CA ASN A 554 -1.63 16.58 -7.65
C ASN A 554 -1.11 17.98 -7.26
N ALA A 555 -0.38 18.64 -8.16
CA ALA A 555 0.27 19.92 -7.89
C ALA A 555 -0.70 21.07 -7.55
N LYS A 556 -1.93 21.09 -8.10
CA LYS A 556 -2.97 22.06 -7.75
C LYS A 556 -3.43 21.87 -6.31
N ASN A 557 -3.69 20.62 -5.91
CA ASN A 557 -4.15 20.26 -4.57
C ASN A 557 -3.06 20.51 -3.52
N ARG A 558 -1.79 20.18 -3.80
CA ARG A 558 -0.65 20.56 -2.95
C ARG A 558 -0.55 22.08 -2.78
N SER A 559 -0.63 22.84 -3.86
CA SER A 559 -0.57 24.32 -3.80
C SER A 559 -1.71 24.92 -2.98
N ALA A 560 -2.93 24.39 -3.13
CA ALA A 560 -4.09 24.80 -2.33
C ALA A 560 -3.90 24.47 -0.83
N PHE A 561 -3.39 23.28 -0.51
CA PHE A 561 -3.08 22.88 0.87
C PHE A 561 -1.99 23.75 1.49
N ILE A 562 -0.87 23.98 0.78
CA ILE A 562 0.23 24.83 1.26
C ILE A 562 -0.26 26.25 1.58
N ASN A 563 -1.03 26.85 0.67
CA ASN A 563 -1.52 28.21 0.87
C ASN A 563 -2.51 28.28 2.04
N ARG A 564 -3.51 27.40 2.09
CA ARG A 564 -4.59 27.44 3.10
C ARG A 564 -4.16 26.94 4.49
N ALA A 565 -3.45 25.82 4.55
CA ALA A 565 -3.09 25.21 5.82
C ALA A 565 -1.93 25.93 6.53
N TRP A 566 -1.10 26.67 5.79
CA TRP A 566 0.13 27.26 6.33
C TRP A 566 0.25 28.77 6.15
N TRP A 567 0.02 29.31 4.95
CA TRP A 567 0.29 30.72 4.64
C TRP A 567 -0.90 31.65 4.81
N ASP A 568 -2.11 31.13 4.91
CA ASP A 568 -3.34 31.90 5.07
C ASP A 568 -3.31 32.74 6.35
N ASP A 569 -3.55 34.04 6.23
CA ASP A 569 -3.30 34.98 7.32
C ASP A 569 -4.39 34.97 8.41
N ASP A 570 -5.56 34.39 8.12
CA ASP A 570 -6.72 34.26 9.01
C ASP A 570 -6.84 32.84 9.60
N SER A 571 -6.70 31.82 8.75
CA SER A 571 -6.95 30.42 9.10
C SER A 571 -5.69 29.53 9.21
N GLY A 572 -4.51 30.02 8.83
CA GLY A 572 -3.31 29.18 8.68
C GLY A 572 -2.61 28.79 10.00
N LEU A 573 -2.13 27.54 10.07
CA LEU A 573 -1.39 26.99 11.22
C LEU A 573 -0.17 27.82 11.62
N ARG A 574 0.44 28.56 10.69
CA ARG A 574 1.58 29.43 11.00
C ARG A 574 1.22 30.52 12.01
N LYS A 575 0.02 31.13 11.91
CA LYS A 575 -0.45 32.14 12.87
C LYS A 575 -0.76 31.51 14.23
N TYR A 576 -1.35 30.31 14.24
CA TYR A 576 -1.56 29.50 15.45
C TYR A 576 -0.26 29.21 16.21
N PHE A 577 0.82 28.79 15.53
CA PHE A 577 2.10 28.58 16.20
C PHE A 577 2.80 29.89 16.62
N LEU A 578 2.58 31.00 15.89
CA LEU A 578 3.13 32.31 16.23
C LEU A 578 2.50 32.89 17.51
N SER A 579 1.21 32.65 17.78
CA SER A 579 0.55 33.11 19.02
C SER A 579 1.14 32.40 20.25
N ILE A 580 1.21 31.07 20.25
CA ILE A 580 1.76 30.27 21.36
C ILE A 580 3.21 30.65 21.67
N THR A 581 4.00 30.96 20.64
CA THR A 581 5.42 31.34 20.79
C THR A 581 5.65 32.82 21.09
N GLY A 582 4.60 33.64 21.21
CA GLY A 582 4.72 35.09 21.47
C GLY A 582 5.38 35.87 20.34
N GLN A 583 5.24 35.39 19.10
CA GLN A 583 5.87 35.96 17.88
C GLN A 583 4.84 36.45 16.85
N LEU A 584 3.56 36.49 17.23
CA LEU A 584 2.50 36.99 16.37
C LEU A 584 2.47 38.53 16.39
N ASN A 585 2.53 39.12 15.20
CA ASN A 585 2.12 40.50 15.00
C ASN A 585 0.68 40.46 14.48
N LEU A 586 -0.22 41.14 15.19
CA LEU A 586 -1.61 41.31 14.75
C LEU A 586 -1.70 42.45 13.73
N GLU A 587 -2.62 42.30 12.79
CA GLU A 587 -3.01 43.40 11.89
C GLU A 587 -4.05 44.27 12.61
N VAL A 588 -4.25 45.49 12.13
CA VAL A 588 -5.12 46.48 12.77
C VAL A 588 -6.17 46.92 11.74
N ASP A 589 -7.44 47.00 12.16
CA ASP A 589 -8.53 47.47 11.30
C ASP A 589 -8.53 49.00 11.11
N ASP A 590 -9.44 49.50 10.27
CA ASP A 590 -9.58 50.94 10.00
C ASP A 590 -9.96 51.77 11.25
N ASP A 591 -10.51 51.13 12.29
CA ASP A 591 -10.92 51.74 13.55
C ASP A 591 -9.82 51.68 14.64
N GLY A 592 -8.70 51.00 14.37
CA GLY A 592 -7.56 50.88 15.29
C GLY A 592 -7.57 49.66 16.21
N ASN A 593 -8.47 48.68 15.99
CA ASN A 593 -8.54 47.44 16.78
C ASN A 593 -7.67 46.33 16.18
N GLU A 594 -7.11 45.48 17.04
CA GLU A 594 -6.34 44.31 16.60
C GLU A 594 -7.27 43.25 15.97
N ILE A 595 -7.01 42.89 14.72
CA ILE A 595 -7.69 41.81 14.00
C ILE A 595 -7.10 40.47 14.49
N ILE A 596 -7.88 39.71 15.25
CA ILE A 596 -7.49 38.37 15.71
C ILE A 596 -7.82 37.35 14.61
N PRO A 597 -6.84 36.60 14.07
CA PRO A 597 -7.09 35.52 13.11
C PRO A 597 -8.07 34.47 13.65
N ARG A 598 -9.03 34.03 12.83
CA ARG A 598 -10.03 33.01 13.21
C ARG A 598 -9.42 31.72 13.73
N VAL A 599 -8.24 31.31 13.26
CA VAL A 599 -7.53 30.12 13.78
C VAL A 599 -7.12 30.27 15.25
N ILE A 600 -7.08 31.49 15.79
CA ILE A 600 -6.79 31.76 17.20
C ILE A 600 -8.11 31.84 17.99
N GLU A 601 -9.12 32.51 17.46
CA GLU A 601 -10.44 32.62 18.11
C GLU A 601 -11.17 31.27 18.22
N GLU A 602 -11.20 30.48 17.15
CA GLU A 602 -12.01 29.27 17.03
C GLU A 602 -11.29 27.98 17.48
N CYS A 603 -9.96 27.95 17.49
CA CYS A 603 -9.18 26.74 17.85
C CYS A 603 -8.48 26.82 19.22
N ASP A 604 -8.64 27.90 19.99
CA ASP A 604 -8.05 28.14 21.33
C ASP A 604 -6.61 27.58 21.48
N PRO A 605 -5.60 28.24 20.86
CA PRO A 605 -4.19 27.92 21.12
C PRO A 605 -3.83 28.21 22.58
N SER A 606 -2.93 27.41 23.14
CA SER A 606 -2.36 27.66 24.46
C SER A 606 -1.77 29.07 24.60
N LYS A 607 -2.07 29.76 25.70
CA LYS A 607 -1.74 31.19 25.87
C LYS A 607 -0.24 31.47 26.07
N SER A 608 0.51 30.45 26.47
CA SER A 608 1.97 30.47 26.57
C SER A 608 2.50 29.03 26.54
N ILE A 609 3.83 28.87 26.50
CA ILE A 609 4.49 27.56 26.58
C ILE A 609 4.23 26.88 27.94
N GLU A 610 4.08 27.64 29.02
CA GLU A 610 3.71 27.14 30.35
C GLU A 610 2.27 26.63 30.39
N ASP A 611 1.32 27.35 29.78
CA ASP A 611 -0.06 26.88 29.63
C ASP A 611 -0.13 25.62 28.77
N ALA A 612 0.64 25.58 27.68
CA ALA A 612 0.74 24.41 26.80
C ALA A 612 1.26 23.17 27.55
N ARG A 613 2.32 23.32 28.35
CA ARG A 613 2.87 22.24 29.20
C ARG A 613 1.89 21.79 30.29
N ARG A 614 1.08 22.69 30.85
CA ARG A 614 -0.01 22.36 31.79
C ARG A 614 -1.11 21.54 31.09
N ARG A 615 -1.63 22.05 29.97
CA ARG A 615 -2.65 21.36 29.14
C ARG A 615 -2.16 20.00 28.64
N TRP A 616 -0.87 19.86 28.32
CA TRP A 616 -0.22 18.58 28.01
C TRP A 616 -0.34 17.58 29.17
N GLY A 617 0.04 17.97 30.39
CA GLY A 617 -0.07 17.09 31.56
C GLY A 617 -1.50 16.64 31.86
N GLU A 618 -2.47 17.55 31.69
CA GLU A 618 -3.91 17.26 31.85
C GLU A 618 -4.43 16.29 30.77
N ALA A 619 -4.10 16.55 29.50
CA ALA A 619 -4.48 15.67 28.39
C ALA A 619 -3.84 14.29 28.50
N ARG A 620 -2.57 14.22 28.92
CA ARG A 620 -1.84 12.96 29.16
C ARG A 620 -2.51 12.11 30.23
N LYS A 621 -2.83 12.71 31.39
CA LYS A 621 -3.57 12.02 32.45
C LYS A 621 -4.96 11.55 31.97
N SER A 622 -5.69 12.40 31.24
CA SER A 622 -7.01 12.05 30.70
C SER A 622 -6.95 10.86 29.72
N PHE A 623 -5.93 10.82 28.86
CA PHE A 623 -5.69 9.69 27.95
C PHE A 623 -5.27 8.42 28.68
N GLU A 624 -4.36 8.50 29.67
CA GLU A 624 -3.98 7.36 30.53
C GLU A 624 -5.21 6.76 31.24
N GLU A 625 -6.10 7.60 31.78
CA GLU A 625 -7.34 7.18 32.44
C GLU A 625 -8.35 6.55 31.47
N ALA A 626 -8.56 7.14 30.28
CA ALA A 626 -9.46 6.59 29.26
C ALA A 626 -8.95 5.24 28.74
N LEU A 627 -7.65 5.16 28.39
CA LEU A 627 -7.00 3.95 27.90
C LEU A 627 -7.07 2.83 28.93
N LYS A 628 -6.84 3.14 30.21
CA LYS A 628 -6.99 2.16 31.30
C LYS A 628 -8.41 1.62 31.39
N LYS A 629 -9.44 2.49 31.40
CA LYS A 629 -10.86 2.05 31.48
C LYS A 629 -11.24 1.13 30.31
N ALA A 630 -10.83 1.47 29.09
CA ALA A 630 -11.06 0.63 27.92
C ALA A 630 -10.33 -0.72 28.03
N GLN A 631 -9.07 -0.72 28.48
CA GLN A 631 -8.29 -1.95 28.67
C GLN A 631 -8.85 -2.84 29.78
N ASP A 632 -9.31 -2.26 30.90
CA ASP A 632 -9.94 -2.99 32.00
C ASP A 632 -11.22 -3.72 31.53
N VAL A 633 -12.00 -3.10 30.65
CA VAL A 633 -13.19 -3.72 30.03
C VAL A 633 -12.81 -4.77 28.98
N ILE A 634 -11.77 -4.55 28.17
CA ILE A 634 -11.25 -5.57 27.24
C ILE A 634 -10.75 -6.81 28.01
N ASN A 635 -10.05 -6.61 29.13
CA ASN A 635 -9.53 -7.68 29.99
C ASN A 635 -10.68 -8.48 30.64
N GLN A 636 -11.72 -7.80 31.15
CA GLN A 636 -12.91 -8.45 31.69
C GLN A 636 -13.67 -9.26 30.62
N ALA A 637 -13.78 -8.74 29.39
CA ALA A 637 -14.42 -9.44 28.29
C ALA A 637 -13.60 -10.68 27.88
N GLN A 638 -12.27 -10.56 27.83
CA GLN A 638 -11.37 -11.68 27.57
C GLN A 638 -11.52 -12.77 28.65
N HIS A 639 -11.61 -12.38 29.92
CA HIS A 639 -11.86 -13.31 31.02
C HIS A 639 -13.21 -14.04 30.85
N ALA A 640 -14.27 -13.30 30.52
CA ALA A 640 -15.59 -13.90 30.29
C ALA A 640 -15.58 -14.89 29.09
N TYR A 641 -14.84 -14.58 28.02
CA TYR A 641 -14.60 -15.50 26.91
C TYR A 641 -13.87 -16.77 27.36
N GLU A 642 -12.76 -16.64 28.09
CA GLU A 642 -11.96 -17.77 28.57
C GLU A 642 -12.73 -18.67 29.54
N SER A 643 -13.46 -18.08 30.49
CA SER A 643 -14.37 -18.82 31.38
C SER A 643 -15.46 -19.56 30.59
N LYS A 644 -16.04 -18.95 29.55
CA LYS A 644 -17.08 -19.59 28.72
C LYS A 644 -16.53 -20.76 27.90
N VAL A 645 -15.32 -20.64 27.35
CA VAL A 645 -14.61 -21.76 26.70
C VAL A 645 -14.27 -22.87 27.71
N ALA A 646 -13.89 -22.53 28.94
CA ALA A 646 -13.63 -23.51 30.00
C ALA A 646 -14.90 -24.27 30.43
N VAL A 647 -16.03 -23.57 30.61
CA VAL A 647 -17.34 -24.17 30.89
C VAL A 647 -17.74 -25.15 29.79
N GLY A 648 -17.56 -24.80 28.52
CA GLY A 648 -17.82 -25.71 27.40
C GLY A 648 -17.00 -27.00 27.45
N LYS A 649 -15.72 -26.93 27.85
CA LYS A 649 -14.85 -28.11 28.03
C LYS A 649 -15.27 -28.96 29.23
N LEU A 650 -15.53 -28.32 30.38
CA LEU A 650 -15.97 -29.00 31.60
C LEU A 650 -17.28 -29.75 31.37
N LYS A 651 -18.22 -29.18 30.62
CA LYS A 651 -19.49 -29.84 30.28
C LYS A 651 -19.26 -31.16 29.54
N VAL A 652 -18.39 -31.17 28.52
CA VAL A 652 -18.04 -32.39 27.78
C VAL A 652 -17.31 -33.41 28.66
N GLU A 653 -16.42 -32.97 29.54
CA GLU A 653 -15.72 -33.84 30.50
C GLU A 653 -16.71 -34.49 31.49
N ILE A 654 -17.67 -33.73 32.00
CA ILE A 654 -18.75 -34.21 32.88
C ILE A 654 -19.65 -35.21 32.13
N GLU A 655 -20.07 -34.92 30.89
CA GLU A 655 -20.88 -35.81 30.06
C GLU A 655 -20.18 -37.16 29.80
N ASN A 656 -18.87 -37.14 29.53
CA ASN A 656 -18.06 -38.36 29.37
C ASN A 656 -17.98 -39.18 30.68
N LEU A 657 -17.69 -38.53 31.81
CA LEU A 657 -17.61 -39.20 33.13
C LEU A 657 -18.96 -39.75 33.59
N LEU A 658 -20.08 -39.07 33.26
CA LEU A 658 -21.42 -39.59 33.50
C LEU A 658 -21.68 -40.88 32.70
N SER A 659 -21.26 -40.93 31.43
CA SER A 659 -21.38 -42.13 30.60
C SER A 659 -20.51 -43.29 31.13
N GLU A 660 -19.28 -43.00 31.57
CA GLU A 660 -18.39 -43.98 32.21
C GLU A 660 -19.00 -44.53 33.52
N TYR A 661 -19.56 -43.64 34.36
CA TYR A 661 -20.24 -44.02 35.59
C TYR A 661 -21.49 -44.88 35.35
N GLU A 662 -22.28 -44.60 34.31
CA GLU A 662 -23.42 -45.43 33.92
C GLU A 662 -22.99 -46.83 33.45
N SER A 663 -21.88 -46.93 32.71
CA SER A 663 -21.29 -48.21 32.31
C SER A 663 -20.85 -49.03 33.53
N LEU A 664 -20.07 -48.43 34.44
CA LEU A 664 -19.63 -49.06 35.69
C LEU A 664 -20.81 -49.50 36.56
N LYS A 665 -21.87 -48.69 36.66
CA LYS A 665 -23.08 -49.03 37.42
C LYS A 665 -23.81 -50.24 36.81
N SER A 666 -23.82 -50.38 35.49
CA SER A 666 -24.33 -51.57 34.80
C SER A 666 -23.48 -52.80 35.12
N GLU A 667 -22.16 -52.68 35.08
CA GLU A 667 -21.21 -53.75 35.38
C GLU A 667 -21.31 -54.21 36.85
N ILE A 668 -21.40 -53.28 37.80
CA ILE A 668 -21.69 -53.55 39.22
C ILE A 668 -22.98 -54.35 39.34
N SER A 669 -24.09 -53.89 38.75
CA SER A 669 -25.38 -54.60 38.81
C SER A 669 -25.31 -56.01 38.19
N SER A 670 -24.50 -56.20 37.15
CA SER A 670 -24.28 -57.51 36.52
C SER A 670 -23.47 -58.45 37.41
N THR A 671 -22.48 -57.92 38.14
CA THR A 671 -21.60 -58.67 39.04
C THR A 671 -22.30 -58.99 40.36
N GLU A 672 -23.12 -58.08 40.90
CA GLU A 672 -23.96 -58.32 42.09
C GLU A 672 -24.95 -59.47 41.85
N LYS A 673 -25.54 -59.55 40.65
CA LYS A 673 -26.40 -60.69 40.23
C LYS A 673 -25.65 -62.02 40.20
N GLN A 674 -24.33 -62.03 39.97
CA GLN A 674 -23.48 -63.22 40.03
C GLN A 674 -23.02 -63.53 41.45
N TYR A 675 -22.76 -62.52 42.28
CA TYR A 675 -22.34 -62.67 43.68
C TYR A 675 -23.40 -63.34 44.55
N VAL A 676 -24.67 -62.92 44.45
CA VAL A 676 -25.77 -63.44 45.28
C VAL A 676 -25.89 -64.99 45.26
N PRO A 677 -25.95 -65.67 44.09
CA PRO A 677 -26.00 -67.13 44.06
C PRO A 677 -24.70 -67.81 44.53
N LEU A 678 -23.53 -67.20 44.29
CA LEU A 678 -22.23 -67.73 44.77
C LEU A 678 -22.13 -67.67 46.30
N GLU A 679 -22.52 -66.55 46.91
CA GLU A 679 -22.54 -66.41 48.37
C GLU A 679 -23.52 -67.41 49.01
N LYS A 680 -24.66 -67.65 48.37
CA LYS A 680 -25.64 -68.65 48.82
C LYS A 680 -25.07 -70.08 48.76
N ASP A 681 -24.49 -70.47 47.63
CA ASP A 681 -23.84 -71.79 47.45
C ASP A 681 -22.71 -72.01 48.47
N SER A 682 -21.89 -70.97 48.70
CA SER A 682 -20.82 -71.00 49.70
C SER A 682 -21.36 -71.20 51.13
N LYS A 683 -22.40 -70.46 51.55
CA LYS A 683 -23.05 -70.61 52.87
C LYS A 683 -23.75 -71.96 53.06
N GLU A 684 -24.37 -72.51 52.01
CA GLU A 684 -24.98 -73.84 52.05
C GLU A 684 -23.91 -74.93 52.24
N LYS A 685 -22.77 -74.83 51.55
CA LYS A 685 -21.63 -75.73 51.73
C LYS A 685 -20.96 -75.57 53.09
N GLU A 686 -20.79 -74.35 53.58
CA GLU A 686 -20.28 -74.04 54.93
C GLU A 686 -21.11 -74.73 56.01
N SER A 687 -22.44 -74.54 55.96
CA SER A 687 -23.41 -75.18 56.86
C SER A 687 -23.31 -76.70 56.81
N ARG A 688 -23.06 -77.27 55.61
CA ARG A 688 -22.88 -78.71 55.43
C ARG A 688 -21.55 -79.20 56.04
N VAL A 689 -20.44 -78.49 55.82
CA VAL A 689 -19.15 -78.76 56.48
C VAL A 689 -19.30 -78.74 58.00
N GLU A 690 -19.98 -77.74 58.56
CA GLU A 690 -20.18 -77.62 60.00
C GLU A 690 -21.03 -78.77 60.55
N SER A 691 -22.12 -79.14 59.87
CA SER A 691 -22.93 -80.31 60.23
C SER A 691 -22.14 -81.64 60.20
N LEU A 692 -21.19 -81.78 59.28
CA LEU A 692 -20.31 -82.95 59.17
C LEU A 692 -19.19 -82.93 60.23
N LYS A 693 -18.66 -81.76 60.60
CA LYS A 693 -17.73 -81.60 61.74
C LYS A 693 -18.37 -81.98 63.07
N ILE A 694 -19.64 -81.59 63.30
CA ILE A 694 -20.39 -81.99 64.50
C ILE A 694 -20.53 -83.52 64.53
N LYS A 695 -20.93 -84.14 63.40
CA LYS A 695 -21.00 -85.60 63.28
C LYS A 695 -19.64 -86.29 63.49
N ASP A 696 -18.54 -85.76 62.95
CA ASP A 696 -17.19 -86.32 63.18
C ASP A 696 -16.80 -86.26 64.66
N GLY A 697 -17.08 -85.12 65.31
CA GLY A 697 -16.88 -84.94 66.74
C GLY A 697 -17.68 -85.93 67.59
N ASP A 698 -18.95 -86.15 67.26
CA ASP A 698 -19.79 -87.15 67.93
C ASP A 698 -19.34 -88.59 67.67
N LEU A 699 -18.95 -88.93 66.43
CA LEU A 699 -18.40 -90.25 66.11
C LEU A 699 -17.05 -90.50 66.81
N ASN A 700 -16.23 -89.45 67.02
CA ASN A 700 -14.98 -89.51 67.78
C ASN A 700 -15.22 -89.72 69.29
N LYS A 701 -16.32 -89.21 69.88
CA LYS A 701 -16.68 -89.48 71.29
C LYS A 701 -16.96 -90.96 71.54
N VAL A 702 -17.51 -91.68 70.55
CA VAL A 702 -17.87 -93.12 70.64
C VAL A 702 -16.69 -94.04 70.26
N LYS A 703 -15.52 -93.48 69.92
CA LYS A 703 -14.31 -94.19 69.47
C LYS A 703 -13.86 -95.30 70.43
N PRO A 704 -13.83 -96.58 69.99
CA PRO A 704 -13.40 -97.68 70.84
C PRO A 704 -11.94 -97.51 71.33
N GLY A 705 -11.76 -97.55 72.66
CA GLY A 705 -10.45 -97.57 73.31
C GLY A 705 -9.66 -98.86 73.06
N PHE A 706 -8.35 -98.85 73.34
CA PHE A 706 -7.39 -99.88 72.91
C PHE A 706 -7.85 -101.32 73.19
N LEU A 707 -8.36 -101.61 74.40
CA LEU A 707 -8.84 -102.93 74.79
C LEU A 707 -10.08 -103.39 73.98
N LYS A 708 -11.02 -102.49 73.66
CA LYS A 708 -12.20 -102.83 72.84
C LYS A 708 -11.84 -103.11 71.37
N ARG A 709 -10.66 -102.69 70.88
CA ARG A 709 -10.20 -102.97 69.50
C ARG A 709 -9.72 -104.41 69.30
N LEU A 710 -9.27 -105.07 70.36
CA LEU A 710 -8.78 -106.45 70.34
C LEU A 710 -9.91 -107.48 70.57
N PHE A 711 -10.87 -107.17 71.45
CA PHE A 711 -11.92 -108.12 71.84
C PHE A 711 -13.31 -107.89 71.20
N ALA A 712 -13.56 -106.72 70.60
CA ALA A 712 -14.84 -106.39 69.93
C ALA A 712 -14.62 -105.93 68.48
N TRP A 713 -13.97 -106.80 67.69
CA TRP A 713 -13.46 -106.48 66.35
C TRP A 713 -14.53 -106.01 65.36
N SER A 714 -15.75 -106.56 65.43
CA SER A 714 -16.91 -106.13 64.63
C SER A 714 -17.26 -104.66 64.86
N ASN A 715 -17.37 -104.23 66.12
CA ASN A 715 -17.73 -102.86 66.49
C ASN A 715 -16.63 -101.86 66.11
N TRP A 716 -15.35 -102.25 66.23
CA TRP A 716 -14.25 -101.43 65.73
C TRP A 716 -14.24 -101.33 64.21
N ARG A 717 -14.57 -102.42 63.50
CA ARG A 717 -14.60 -102.45 62.03
C ARG A 717 -15.75 -101.59 61.49
N ALA A 718 -16.95 -101.71 62.07
CA ALA A 718 -18.09 -100.85 61.76
C ALA A 718 -17.77 -99.37 62.01
N TRP A 719 -17.27 -99.01 63.20
CA TRP A 719 -16.84 -97.63 63.50
C TRP A 719 -15.76 -97.14 62.53
N LYS A 720 -14.78 -97.97 62.15
CA LYS A 720 -13.71 -97.60 61.23
C LYS A 720 -14.21 -97.37 59.81
N GLU A 721 -15.19 -98.15 59.36
CA GLU A 721 -15.78 -98.04 58.02
C GLU A 721 -16.70 -96.82 57.92
N GLU A 722 -17.51 -96.58 58.95
CA GLU A 722 -18.34 -95.38 59.11
C GLU A 722 -17.49 -94.11 59.24
N TYR A 723 -16.43 -94.13 60.07
CA TYR A 723 -15.46 -93.03 60.19
C TYR A 723 -14.74 -92.76 58.87
N LYS A 724 -14.30 -93.81 58.14
CA LYS A 724 -13.65 -93.64 56.83
C LYS A 724 -14.61 -93.02 55.80
N LYS A 725 -15.88 -93.43 55.80
CA LYS A 725 -16.92 -92.86 54.93
C LYS A 725 -17.20 -91.39 55.26
N LEU A 726 -17.41 -91.08 56.54
CA LEU A 726 -17.66 -89.72 57.02
C LEU A 726 -16.47 -88.79 56.75
N HIS A 727 -15.24 -89.26 56.97
CA HIS A 727 -14.03 -88.47 56.73
C HIS A 727 -13.80 -88.20 55.23
N LEU A 728 -14.14 -89.16 54.36
CA LEU A 728 -14.12 -88.97 52.91
C LEU A 728 -15.18 -87.95 52.45
N GLU A 729 -16.41 -88.04 52.97
CA GLU A 729 -17.47 -87.06 52.69
C GLU A 729 -17.10 -85.66 53.21
N LEU A 730 -16.58 -85.56 54.43
CA LEU A 730 -16.09 -84.31 55.02
C LEU A 730 -14.98 -83.70 54.18
N SER A 731 -14.00 -84.49 53.73
CA SER A 731 -12.90 -84.00 52.88
C SER A 731 -13.38 -83.51 51.51
N GLY A 732 -14.36 -84.20 50.90
CA GLY A 732 -14.94 -83.79 49.62
C GLY A 732 -15.72 -82.47 49.73
N VAL A 733 -16.67 -82.41 50.69
CA VAL A 733 -17.49 -81.21 50.92
C VAL A 733 -16.63 -80.02 51.39
N PHE A 734 -15.51 -80.26 52.09
CA PHE A 734 -14.58 -79.20 52.48
C PHE A 734 -13.83 -78.57 51.29
N GLU A 735 -13.41 -79.37 50.30
CA GLU A 735 -12.81 -78.83 49.08
C GLU A 735 -13.86 -78.16 48.18
N GLU A 736 -15.09 -78.68 48.12
CA GLU A 736 -16.21 -77.99 47.44
C GLU A 736 -16.54 -76.62 48.09
N TYR A 737 -16.52 -76.54 49.43
CA TYR A 737 -16.65 -75.29 50.17
C TYR A 737 -15.49 -74.33 49.85
N LYS A 738 -14.24 -74.79 49.90
CA LYS A 738 -13.07 -73.96 49.54
C LYS A 738 -13.17 -73.39 48.12
N MET A 739 -13.59 -74.19 47.13
CA MET A 739 -13.76 -73.70 45.77
C MET A 739 -14.92 -72.69 45.64
N ALA A 740 -16.03 -72.92 46.35
CA ALA A 740 -17.15 -71.96 46.37
C ALA A 740 -16.77 -70.64 47.06
N GLN A 741 -16.07 -70.73 48.20
CA GLN A 741 -15.52 -69.60 48.94
C GLN A 741 -14.54 -68.80 48.09
N GLY A 742 -13.57 -69.45 47.43
CA GLY A 742 -12.62 -68.77 46.54
C GLY A 742 -13.29 -67.97 45.42
N ARG A 743 -14.32 -68.54 44.76
CA ARG A 743 -15.12 -67.83 43.74
C ARG A 743 -15.94 -66.68 44.33
N THR A 744 -16.44 -66.83 45.55
CA THR A 744 -17.20 -65.78 46.25
C THR A 744 -16.29 -64.62 46.62
N ASP A 745 -15.08 -64.90 47.12
CA ASP A 745 -14.09 -63.89 47.52
C ASP A 745 -13.47 -63.17 46.30
N GLU A 746 -13.23 -63.89 45.19
CA GLU A 746 -12.82 -63.29 43.91
C GLU A 746 -13.89 -62.31 43.39
N CYS A 747 -15.15 -62.75 43.33
CA CYS A 747 -16.28 -61.89 42.91
C CYS A 747 -16.50 -60.71 43.86
N ARG A 748 -16.33 -60.90 45.18
CA ARG A 748 -16.33 -59.83 46.18
C ARG A 748 -15.20 -58.81 45.95
N SER A 749 -14.00 -59.28 45.62
CA SER A 749 -12.86 -58.41 45.31
C SER A 749 -13.18 -57.53 44.10
N VAL A 750 -13.68 -58.13 43.01
CA VAL A 750 -14.10 -57.40 41.79
C VAL A 750 -15.17 -56.35 42.14
N LEU A 751 -16.21 -56.72 42.88
CA LEU A 751 -17.23 -55.77 43.35
C LEU A 751 -16.65 -54.61 44.16
N SER A 752 -15.71 -54.89 45.07
CA SER A 752 -15.06 -53.84 45.87
C SER A 752 -14.25 -52.86 45.01
N THR A 753 -13.57 -53.35 43.98
CA THR A 753 -12.82 -52.52 43.02
C THR A 753 -13.77 -51.68 42.16
N LEU A 754 -14.85 -52.27 41.62
CA LEU A 754 -15.83 -51.55 40.82
C LEU A 754 -16.54 -50.44 41.63
N HIS A 755 -16.98 -50.75 42.86
CA HIS A 755 -17.58 -49.77 43.77
C HIS A 755 -16.60 -48.64 44.14
N TYR A 756 -15.31 -48.96 44.35
CA TYR A 756 -14.27 -47.95 44.60
C TYR A 756 -14.08 -47.01 43.39
N SER A 757 -13.95 -47.55 42.17
CA SER A 757 -13.83 -46.77 40.94
C SER A 757 -15.06 -45.90 40.70
N ALA A 758 -16.27 -46.45 40.86
CA ALA A 758 -17.52 -45.71 40.72
C ALA A 758 -17.62 -44.55 41.74
N SER A 759 -17.21 -44.77 42.99
CA SER A 759 -17.15 -43.72 44.00
C SER A 759 -16.11 -42.63 43.66
N GLY A 760 -14.97 -43.00 43.09
CA GLY A 760 -13.95 -42.04 42.62
C GLY A 760 -14.45 -41.15 41.49
N ILE A 761 -15.10 -41.74 40.47
CA ILE A 761 -15.71 -40.98 39.37
C ILE A 761 -16.83 -40.07 39.89
N GLN A 762 -17.70 -40.56 40.79
CA GLN A 762 -18.77 -39.75 41.36
C GLN A 762 -18.23 -38.51 42.10
N GLU A 763 -17.11 -38.64 42.83
CA GLU A 763 -16.48 -37.51 43.52
C GLU A 763 -15.81 -36.54 42.53
N ASN A 764 -15.21 -37.05 41.45
CA ASN A 764 -14.67 -36.20 40.38
C ASN A 764 -15.79 -35.40 39.69
N ILE A 765 -16.93 -36.02 39.36
CA ILE A 765 -18.10 -35.34 38.79
C ILE A 765 -18.60 -34.22 39.72
N LYS A 766 -18.67 -34.43 41.04
CA LYS A 766 -19.02 -33.36 42.00
C LYS A 766 -18.00 -32.21 41.96
N SER A 767 -16.70 -32.53 41.91
CA SER A 767 -15.63 -31.52 41.84
C SER A 767 -15.71 -30.69 40.56
N LEU A 768 -15.99 -31.33 39.41
CA LEU A 768 -16.14 -30.64 38.13
C LEU A 768 -17.43 -29.80 38.07
N HIS A 769 -18.56 -30.28 38.61
CA HIS A 769 -19.77 -29.47 38.76
C HIS A 769 -19.50 -28.23 39.63
N ALA A 770 -18.83 -28.36 40.78
CA ALA A 770 -18.50 -27.21 41.62
C ALA A 770 -17.62 -26.16 40.91
N LYS A 771 -16.67 -26.60 40.06
CA LYS A 771 -15.87 -25.70 39.21
C LYS A 771 -16.70 -25.05 38.10
N HIS A 772 -17.57 -25.82 37.45
CA HIS A 772 -18.48 -25.35 36.41
C HIS A 772 -19.41 -24.24 36.95
N ASP A 773 -20.03 -24.47 38.11
CA ASP A 773 -20.97 -23.52 38.71
C ASP A 773 -20.25 -22.26 39.21
N ALA A 774 -19.03 -22.40 39.75
CA ALA A 774 -18.19 -21.24 40.10
C ALA A 774 -17.84 -20.39 38.86
N LEU A 775 -17.51 -21.02 37.73
CA LEU A 775 -17.25 -20.31 36.48
C LEU A 775 -18.51 -19.67 35.89
N LEU A 776 -19.70 -20.25 36.06
CA LEU A 776 -20.96 -19.61 35.63
C LEU A 776 -21.22 -18.31 36.40
N VAL A 777 -21.01 -18.29 37.72
CA VAL A 777 -21.13 -17.07 38.56
C VAL A 777 -20.12 -16.01 38.13
N GLU A 778 -18.90 -16.42 37.77
CA GLU A 778 -17.86 -15.51 37.28
C GLU A 778 -18.18 -14.95 35.89
N ILE A 779 -18.73 -15.78 34.98
CA ILE A 779 -19.24 -15.33 33.68
C ILE A 779 -20.37 -14.34 33.88
N GLU A 780 -21.35 -14.57 34.76
CA GLU A 780 -22.46 -13.63 35.00
C GLU A 780 -21.94 -12.24 35.43
N LYS A 781 -20.94 -12.21 36.31
CA LYS A 781 -20.28 -10.97 36.75
C LYS A 781 -19.57 -10.23 35.60
N CYS A 782 -18.76 -10.93 34.80
CA CYS A 782 -17.92 -10.34 33.76
C CYS A 782 -18.60 -10.20 32.38
N SER A 783 -19.71 -10.89 32.13
CA SER A 783 -20.44 -10.84 30.84
C SER A 783 -21.36 -9.63 30.69
N SER A 784 -21.60 -8.88 31.77
CA SER A 784 -22.41 -7.64 31.78
C SER A 784 -21.94 -6.63 30.71
N ILE A 785 -20.63 -6.39 30.60
CA ILE A 785 -19.99 -5.56 29.57
C ILE A 785 -20.02 -6.17 28.14
N CYS A 786 -20.34 -7.46 28.02
CA CYS A 786 -20.44 -8.16 26.75
C CYS A 786 -21.89 -8.25 26.23
N GLY A 787 -22.90 -8.27 27.11
CA GLY A 787 -24.31 -8.34 26.74
C GLY A 787 -24.63 -9.51 25.80
N ASN A 788 -24.12 -10.70 26.11
CA ASN A 788 -24.20 -11.93 25.29
C ASN A 788 -23.55 -11.86 23.89
N LYS A 789 -22.71 -10.85 23.61
CA LYS A 789 -22.01 -10.69 22.32
C LYS A 789 -20.67 -11.42 22.23
N LEU A 790 -20.34 -12.32 23.16
CA LEU A 790 -19.11 -13.12 23.09
C LEU A 790 -19.18 -14.07 21.89
N VAL A 791 -18.18 -13.98 21.01
CA VAL A 791 -18.03 -14.90 19.87
C VAL A 791 -17.63 -16.27 20.41
N THR A 792 -18.55 -17.23 20.36
CA THR A 792 -18.37 -18.62 20.79
C THR A 792 -19.24 -19.51 19.90
N ASN A 793 -19.13 -20.84 20.03
CA ASN A 793 -19.89 -21.81 19.22
C ASN A 793 -21.40 -21.55 19.09
N GLU A 794 -22.03 -20.91 20.08
CA GLU A 794 -23.44 -20.50 20.03
C GLU A 794 -23.77 -19.55 18.87
N LEU A 795 -22.83 -18.67 18.49
CA LEU A 795 -23.00 -17.76 17.35
C LEU A 795 -23.21 -18.53 16.04
N TRP A 796 -22.51 -19.65 15.87
CA TRP A 796 -22.54 -20.45 14.65
C TRP A 796 -23.83 -21.27 14.48
N VAL A 797 -24.66 -21.34 15.53
CA VAL A 797 -26.01 -21.94 15.50
C VAL A 797 -27.05 -20.96 14.91
N LEU A 798 -26.79 -19.65 14.96
CA LEU A 798 -27.69 -18.63 14.41
C LEU A 798 -27.75 -18.68 12.88
N GLU A 799 -28.82 -18.13 12.29
CA GLU A 799 -28.91 -18.01 10.84
C GLU A 799 -27.79 -17.13 10.28
N HIS A 800 -27.32 -17.42 9.06
CA HIS A 800 -26.22 -16.67 8.44
C HIS A 800 -26.47 -15.15 8.41
N ALA A 801 -27.70 -14.70 8.15
CA ALA A 801 -28.05 -13.28 8.19
C ALA A 801 -27.84 -12.64 9.57
N GLN A 802 -28.17 -13.36 10.65
CA GLN A 802 -27.97 -12.92 12.03
C GLN A 802 -26.48 -12.87 12.41
N GLN A 803 -25.70 -13.86 11.97
CA GLN A 803 -24.24 -13.86 12.13
C GLN A 803 -23.60 -12.62 11.50
N GLN A 804 -24.02 -12.22 10.30
CA GLN A 804 -23.42 -11.09 9.57
C GLN A 804 -23.77 -9.70 10.13
N VAL A 805 -24.82 -9.56 10.94
CA VAL A 805 -25.15 -8.29 11.63
C VAL A 805 -24.69 -8.27 13.09
N PHE A 806 -24.06 -9.34 13.56
CA PHE A 806 -23.56 -9.45 14.94
C PHE A 806 -22.44 -8.45 15.20
N ALA A 807 -22.59 -7.62 16.24
CA ALA A 807 -21.57 -6.70 16.72
C ALA A 807 -20.85 -7.34 17.94
N PRO A 808 -19.60 -7.81 17.80
CA PRO A 808 -18.98 -8.69 18.78
C PRO A 808 -18.51 -8.01 20.07
N ASN A 809 -18.38 -8.83 21.10
CA ASN A 809 -17.70 -8.65 22.39
C ASN A 809 -18.21 -7.59 23.37
N PHE A 810 -18.88 -6.51 22.92
CA PHE A 810 -19.11 -5.35 23.79
C PHE A 810 -20.54 -4.78 23.69
N THR A 811 -21.11 -4.39 24.85
CA THR A 811 -22.32 -3.55 24.89
C THR A 811 -22.05 -2.14 24.36
N THR A 812 -23.12 -1.36 24.14
CA THR A 812 -23.01 0.02 23.66
C THR A 812 -22.22 0.89 24.65
N GLU A 813 -22.37 0.64 25.95
CA GLU A 813 -21.70 1.35 27.05
C GLU A 813 -20.20 1.00 27.08
N ALA A 814 -19.86 -0.28 26.93
CA ALA A 814 -18.47 -0.72 26.80
C ALA A 814 -17.80 -0.13 25.53
N GLN A 815 -18.55 -0.01 24.43
CA GLN A 815 -18.08 0.64 23.20
C GLN A 815 -17.89 2.17 23.38
N ARG A 816 -18.63 2.85 24.27
CA ARG A 816 -18.38 4.27 24.58
C ARG A 816 -16.99 4.49 25.17
N LEU A 817 -16.51 3.60 26.04
CA LEU A 817 -15.16 3.72 26.61
C LEU A 817 -14.07 3.66 25.51
N ARG A 818 -14.28 2.87 24.45
CA ARG A 818 -13.40 2.84 23.26
C ARG A 818 -13.49 4.12 22.43
N ASP A 819 -14.67 4.76 22.38
CA ASP A 819 -14.80 6.09 21.77
C ASP A 819 -14.01 7.13 22.58
N ASP A 820 -14.11 7.10 23.92
CA ASP A 820 -13.46 8.07 24.81
C ASP A 820 -11.92 8.03 24.68
N VAL A 821 -11.33 6.86 24.40
CA VAL A 821 -9.89 6.74 24.08
C VAL A 821 -9.52 7.51 22.81
N PHE A 822 -10.34 7.44 21.76
CA PHE A 822 -10.11 8.22 20.53
C PHE A 822 -10.23 9.73 20.81
N ILE A 823 -11.26 10.15 21.55
CA ILE A 823 -11.49 11.55 21.91
C ILE A 823 -10.31 12.11 22.74
N ALA A 824 -9.88 11.37 23.77
CA ALA A 824 -8.73 11.74 24.60
C ALA A 824 -7.42 11.74 23.79
N ALA A 825 -7.25 10.80 22.85
CA ALA A 825 -6.10 10.79 21.95
C ALA A 825 -6.04 12.04 21.05
N ILE A 826 -7.15 12.46 20.43
CA ILE A 826 -7.18 13.69 19.61
C ILE A 826 -6.77 14.92 20.45
N ARG A 827 -7.27 15.02 21.68
CA ARG A 827 -6.90 16.09 22.64
C ARG A 827 -5.43 16.03 23.03
N LEU A 828 -4.88 14.83 23.24
CA LEU A 828 -3.47 14.60 23.52
C LEU A 828 -2.57 15.10 22.39
N HIS A 829 -2.92 14.84 21.12
CA HIS A 829 -2.19 15.34 19.97
C HIS A 829 -2.18 16.87 19.92
N LYS A 830 -3.33 17.54 20.08
CA LYS A 830 -3.38 19.02 20.10
C LYS A 830 -2.49 19.58 21.23
N ALA A 831 -2.59 19.02 22.44
CA ALA A 831 -1.79 19.48 23.58
C ALA A 831 -0.28 19.24 23.39
N PHE A 832 0.13 18.14 22.75
CA PHE A 832 1.53 17.91 22.37
C PHE A 832 2.03 18.93 21.33
N ILE A 833 1.18 19.24 20.34
CA ILE A 833 1.49 20.19 19.28
C ILE A 833 1.69 21.60 19.84
N ASP A 834 0.82 22.02 20.78
CA ASP A 834 0.95 23.29 21.49
C ASP A 834 2.24 23.34 22.33
N ALA A 835 2.53 22.28 23.10
CA ALA A 835 3.70 22.21 23.97
C ALA A 835 5.04 22.14 23.19
N SER A 836 5.00 21.64 21.95
CA SER A 836 6.15 21.52 21.03
C SER A 836 6.11 22.55 19.90
N SER A 837 5.35 23.64 20.09
CA SER A 837 5.02 24.63 19.05
C SER A 837 6.24 25.23 18.34
N LYS A 838 7.36 25.39 19.05
CA LYS A 838 8.61 25.91 18.48
C LYS A 838 9.22 24.92 17.48
N GLN A 839 9.44 23.67 17.88
CA GLN A 839 10.09 22.63 17.07
C GLN A 839 9.21 22.29 15.86
N LEU A 840 7.92 22.02 16.10
CA LEU A 840 6.98 21.66 15.04
C LEU A 840 6.80 22.77 14.02
N ARG A 841 6.70 24.05 14.43
CA ARG A 841 6.60 25.15 13.46
C ARG A 841 7.81 25.23 12.53
N GLN A 842 9.00 24.91 13.04
CA GLN A 842 10.24 24.96 12.27
C GLN A 842 10.32 23.80 11.27
N ASN A 843 10.09 22.55 11.72
CA ASN A 843 10.01 21.39 10.83
C ASN A 843 8.90 21.54 9.79
N LEU A 844 7.68 21.92 10.19
CA LEU A 844 6.57 22.18 9.26
C LEU A 844 6.91 23.29 8.26
N GLY A 845 7.62 24.34 8.69
CA GLY A 845 8.11 25.39 7.78
C GLY A 845 9.02 24.84 6.67
N ALA A 846 9.86 23.86 6.98
CA ALA A 846 10.66 23.13 5.99
C ALA A 846 9.80 22.16 5.16
N PHE A 847 8.90 21.39 5.79
CA PHE A 847 7.95 20.48 5.11
C PHE A 847 7.12 21.19 4.04
N PHE A 848 6.47 22.30 4.39
CA PHE A 848 5.66 23.09 3.45
C PHE A 848 6.50 23.72 2.33
N SER A 849 7.80 23.96 2.55
CA SER A 849 8.73 24.30 1.46
C SER A 849 9.04 23.11 0.56
N CYS A 850 9.30 21.93 1.12
CA CYS A 850 9.54 20.70 0.36
C CYS A 850 8.32 20.35 -0.51
N LEU A 851 7.12 20.43 0.06
CA LEU A 851 5.85 20.19 -0.63
C LEU A 851 5.59 21.17 -1.80
N SER A 852 6.20 22.37 -1.78
CA SER A 852 6.17 23.35 -2.87
C SER A 852 7.11 23.03 -4.04
N GLY A 853 7.90 21.95 -3.93
CA GLY A 853 8.91 21.54 -4.91
C GLY A 853 10.24 22.27 -4.72
N LYS A 854 10.75 22.28 -3.47
CA LYS A 854 12.12 22.71 -3.14
C LYS A 854 12.81 21.61 -2.36
N SER A 855 13.92 21.08 -2.88
CA SER A 855 14.68 20.05 -2.17
C SER A 855 15.42 20.63 -0.96
N LEU A 856 15.65 19.79 0.06
CA LEU A 856 16.63 20.09 1.10
C LEU A 856 18.05 20.05 0.50
N PRO A 857 19.01 20.79 1.08
CA PRO A 857 20.43 20.59 0.81
C PRO A 857 20.82 19.12 0.98
N GLU A 858 21.77 18.64 0.18
CA GLU A 858 22.22 17.24 0.13
C GLU A 858 22.60 16.71 1.52
N ASP A 859 23.37 17.49 2.29
CA ASP A 859 23.78 17.18 3.67
C ASP A 859 22.63 17.18 4.70
N LYS A 860 21.41 17.48 4.26
CA LYS A 860 20.17 17.50 5.05
C LYS A 860 19.06 16.63 4.46
N GLN A 861 19.23 15.98 3.31
CA GLN A 861 18.18 15.11 2.73
C GLN A 861 17.77 13.97 3.66
N ALA A 862 18.71 13.42 4.44
CA ALA A 862 18.44 12.43 5.48
C ALA A 862 17.48 12.90 6.59
N LEU A 863 17.15 14.20 6.66
CA LEU A 863 16.17 14.76 7.59
C LEU A 863 14.74 14.80 7.04
N LEU A 864 14.52 14.52 5.74
CA LEU A 864 13.18 14.46 5.13
C LEU A 864 12.17 13.59 5.93
N PRO A 865 12.54 12.41 6.46
CA PRO A 865 11.61 11.58 7.25
C PRO A 865 11.27 12.11 8.65
N HIS A 866 11.81 13.27 9.06
CA HIS A 866 11.54 13.90 10.35
C HIS A 866 10.79 15.26 10.22
N LEU A 867 10.45 15.69 8.99
CA LEU A 867 9.73 16.94 8.71
C LEU A 867 8.20 16.78 8.77
#